data_AF-A0A3N5RXH6-F1
#
_entry.id   AF-A0A3N5RXH6-F1
#
_cell.length_a   1.000
_cell.length_b   1.000
_cell.length_c   1.000
_cell.angle_alpha   90.00
_cell.angle_beta   90.00
_cell.angle_gamma   90.00
#
_symmetry.space_group_name_H-M   'P 1'
#
loop_
_entity.id
_entity.type
_entity.pdbx_description
1 polymer ?
#
loop_
_entity_poly.entity_id
_entity_poly.type
_entity_poly.pdbx_seq_one_letter_code
_entity_poly.pdbx_strand_id
1 'polypeptide(L)'
;AASQYPAAAPTATILPTSNIAVAAWLLDELTGTPGVRDSAVATPLSHGTLVNNAERVPGFGVNAIRLVSGSYINIPATSELQPTVGFTISMRLFPSEIEQGKTYEILNKGVTGKDYRLYINEDGLLVFHVADVTPNQIIGPALRLNEWTQVTAVYDTSADMLRLFLDGSLVASRKVTGDIVYNSGETIRIGAASNGYVGMIDEVYFNKQALLDTSIAETATAIAPLIPLPTWLPSDTPTPTPSLTPTPSRTPTPTRTPTLVTHTSTSTYTSTPTSTATSTPVPDDGLRGTGDDGSLAVPTETTYNINTQNHPGRSCADGGDAVAYSVTGLGSTVATLNVTPAEGCLNENDEILLINLQGVPYQTYNTGRYEFLRIASVDRVEKRVIFTTPKVNWYGNAAFSDANIGIDTGKQRVMLMRVPNYLDVTVNGKLTGSRWPWGGSKNGVVAFRVNGTLNGGVDGKIDVSGLGYGSTTGYAGAYVSTAYGAGGVPPTNPGGGGSGGGGGYGTTGTSGTAPGGSDYGQPELGLLFLGSGGGKGGDCPGCSDPTGPPGGSGGGILWIGAQTIDFQGSLTSNGGNGGEAFINGNAGGAGAGGSIRIEAHTITLGTVSVLGGTYYADGGRGRVAIYYANSLSNHDTICISQSSVYCRNTTAAGPPSATPITPSPTSISFTPPPMGGTGADGNLLIENSVTYNINVHNSNNRICADAVAYSITELTASWAKLSETPANGCLKQGDEVLLINLQGTVANHANTGRYEFLRVGSLQGDKVYFSSGTVNSYGANPEDDSNIGIGTGQQRVMLMR
;
A
#
# COMPACT_ATOMS: atom_id res chain seq x y z
N ALA A 1 52.93 11.99 31.74
CA ALA A 1 52.40 10.85 32.50
C ALA A 1 50.94 10.64 32.11
N ALA A 2 50.56 9.38 31.89
CA ALA A 2 49.24 8.85 31.52
C ALA A 2 48.07 9.47 32.29
N SER A 3 46.78 9.45 31.91
CA SER A 3 45.96 8.89 30.82
C SER A 3 44.51 9.32 31.15
N GLN A 4 43.63 9.65 30.17
CA GLN A 4 42.27 9.06 30.02
C GLN A 4 41.35 9.79 29.00
N TYR A 5 40.85 8.98 28.05
CA TYR A 5 39.64 9.06 27.20
C TYR A 5 39.38 10.25 26.23
N PRO A 6 39.42 10.02 24.89
CA PRO A 6 38.91 10.96 23.90
C PRO A 6 37.39 10.79 23.70
N ALA A 7 36.69 11.91 23.53
CA ALA A 7 35.30 11.98 23.10
C ALA A 7 35.15 11.32 21.71
N ALA A 8 34.22 10.38 21.60
CA ALA A 8 33.86 9.77 20.32
C ALA A 8 33.18 10.83 19.44
N ALA A 9 33.86 11.21 18.35
CA ALA A 9 33.26 11.92 17.24
C ALA A 9 32.14 11.05 16.64
N PRO A 10 31.00 11.64 16.19
CA PRO A 10 30.02 10.88 15.45
C PRO A 10 30.68 10.30 14.21
N THR A 11 30.76 8.97 14.17
CA THR A 11 31.34 8.22 13.07
C THR A 11 30.33 8.28 11.92
N ALA A 12 30.71 8.92 10.81
CA ALA A 12 29.97 8.84 9.56
C ALA A 12 29.74 7.36 9.23
N THR A 13 28.47 6.93 9.21
CA THR A 13 28.12 5.54 8.93
C THR A 13 28.21 5.32 7.43
N ILE A 14 28.98 4.30 7.07
CA ILE A 14 29.55 4.03 5.76
C ILE A 14 28.47 3.36 4.90
N LEU A 15 28.29 3.82 3.66
CA LEU A 15 27.58 3.11 2.58
C LEU A 15 28.09 1.65 2.46
N PRO A 16 27.31 0.71 1.91
CA PRO A 16 27.81 -0.63 1.63
C PRO A 16 29.15 -0.53 0.87
N THR A 17 30.19 -1.15 1.43
CA THR A 17 31.60 -0.93 1.06
C THR A 17 32.01 -1.59 -0.26
N SER A 18 31.20 -1.47 -1.31
CA SER A 18 31.65 -1.84 -2.66
C SER A 18 31.21 -0.89 -3.79
N ASN A 19 30.20 -0.02 -3.65
CA ASN A 19 29.80 0.92 -4.71
C ASN A 19 29.49 2.32 -4.15
N ILE A 20 30.51 3.16 -3.99
CA ILE A 20 30.33 4.56 -3.57
C ILE A 20 30.10 5.41 -4.83
N ALA A 21 28.87 5.85 -5.06
CA ALA A 21 28.56 6.85 -6.08
C ALA A 21 29.41 8.12 -5.84
N VAL A 22 29.95 8.68 -6.92
CA VAL A 22 30.76 9.91 -6.84
C VAL A 22 29.90 11.17 -6.91
N ALA A 23 28.67 11.06 -7.42
CA ALA A 23 27.62 12.04 -7.26
C ALA A 23 26.28 11.32 -7.05
N ALA A 24 25.46 11.84 -6.14
CA ALA A 24 24.13 11.30 -5.83
C ALA A 24 23.11 12.43 -5.61
N TRP A 25 22.20 12.61 -6.56
CA TRP A 25 21.10 13.57 -6.47
C TRP A 25 19.80 12.83 -6.19
N LEU A 26 19.45 12.75 -4.91
CA LEU A 26 18.21 12.11 -4.42
C LEU A 26 16.96 12.95 -4.70
N LEU A 27 17.12 14.26 -4.94
CA LEU A 27 16.03 15.21 -5.28
C LEU A 27 14.95 15.42 -4.20
N ASP A 28 15.15 14.83 -3.01
CA ASP A 28 14.25 14.87 -1.86
C ASP A 28 14.20 16.22 -1.08
N GLU A 29 14.86 17.27 -1.55
CA GLU A 29 14.80 18.57 -0.86
C GLU A 29 13.38 19.12 -0.77
N LEU A 30 13.14 19.98 0.22
CA LEU A 30 11.82 20.60 0.43
C LEU A 30 11.34 21.36 -0.82
N THR A 31 10.03 21.30 -1.07
CA THR A 31 9.36 22.03 -2.14
C THR A 31 9.73 23.52 -2.13
N GLY A 32 10.04 24.09 -3.30
CA GLY A 32 10.47 25.48 -3.44
C GLY A 32 11.98 25.71 -3.31
N THR A 33 12.78 24.69 -2.96
CA THR A 33 14.24 24.79 -2.94
C THR A 33 14.82 24.89 -4.36
N PRO A 34 15.57 25.95 -4.72
CA PRO A 34 16.08 26.13 -6.09
C PRO A 34 17.34 25.30 -6.41
N GLY A 35 18.05 24.81 -5.39
CA GLY A 35 19.27 24.00 -5.54
C GLY A 35 19.00 22.50 -5.57
N VAL A 36 19.87 21.74 -6.24
CA VAL A 36 19.88 20.27 -6.25
C VAL A 36 21.16 19.80 -5.56
N ARG A 37 21.02 19.05 -4.48
CA ARG A 37 22.13 18.67 -3.61
C ARG A 37 22.74 17.35 -4.07
N ASP A 38 24.03 17.39 -4.39
CA ASP A 38 24.85 16.18 -4.38
C ASP A 38 25.04 15.70 -2.93
N SER A 39 24.58 14.48 -2.67
CA SER A 39 24.60 13.80 -1.38
C SER A 39 25.70 12.74 -1.28
N ALA A 40 26.58 12.65 -2.27
CA ALA A 40 27.75 11.77 -2.21
C ALA A 40 28.72 12.20 -1.10
N VAL A 41 29.53 11.24 -0.64
CA VAL A 41 30.61 11.48 0.35
C VAL A 41 31.91 11.92 -0.35
N ALA A 42 31.94 11.92 -1.69
CA ALA A 42 33.10 12.28 -2.50
C ALA A 42 33.30 13.81 -2.57
N THR A 43 34.54 14.23 -2.86
CA THR A 43 34.87 15.63 -3.17
C THR A 43 35.58 15.69 -4.52
N PRO A 44 35.33 16.71 -5.37
CA PRO A 44 34.32 17.79 -5.25
C PRO A 44 32.87 17.28 -5.14
N LEU A 45 31.96 18.16 -4.69
CA LEU A 45 30.51 17.91 -4.71
C LEU A 45 29.89 18.63 -5.91
N SER A 46 29.07 17.92 -6.67
CA SER A 46 28.44 18.40 -7.89
C SER A 46 27.03 18.96 -7.64
N HIS A 47 26.90 19.97 -6.78
CA HIS A 47 25.59 20.61 -6.53
C HIS A 47 25.01 21.27 -7.78
N GLY A 48 23.75 20.97 -8.11
CA GLY A 48 23.03 21.54 -9.24
C GLY A 48 22.06 22.66 -8.90
N THR A 49 21.39 23.17 -9.94
CA THR A 49 20.31 24.16 -9.83
C THR A 49 19.14 23.80 -10.75
N LEU A 50 17.94 24.16 -10.32
CA LEU A 50 16.73 24.10 -11.16
C LEU A 50 16.66 25.34 -12.06
N VAL A 51 16.32 25.15 -13.33
CA VAL A 51 16.27 26.23 -14.34
C VAL A 51 14.94 26.20 -15.09
N ASN A 52 14.44 27.38 -15.46
CA ASN A 52 13.25 27.58 -16.31
C ASN A 52 11.99 26.82 -15.83
N ASN A 53 11.65 26.95 -14.54
CA ASN A 53 10.47 26.32 -13.92
C ASN A 53 10.52 24.78 -13.81
N ALA A 54 11.72 24.18 -13.74
CA ALA A 54 11.84 22.84 -13.19
C ALA A 54 11.34 22.88 -11.74
N GLU A 55 10.43 21.97 -11.38
CA GLU A 55 9.69 22.04 -10.13
C GLU A 55 9.83 20.75 -9.34
N ARG A 56 9.99 20.89 -8.03
CA ARG A 56 10.04 19.78 -7.07
C ARG A 56 8.62 19.33 -6.73
N VAL A 57 8.32 18.06 -6.93
CA VAL A 57 6.99 17.43 -6.73
C VAL A 57 7.13 16.10 -5.98
N PRO A 58 6.07 15.50 -5.43
CA PRO A 58 6.15 14.15 -4.85
C PRO A 58 6.64 13.09 -5.87
N GLY A 59 7.52 12.18 -5.43
CA GLY A 59 8.29 11.27 -6.30
C GLY A 59 8.23 9.78 -5.94
N PHE A 60 9.24 9.00 -6.39
CA PHE A 60 9.40 7.56 -6.12
C PHE A 60 9.85 7.27 -4.67
N GLY A 61 10.25 8.30 -3.91
CA GLY A 61 10.48 8.26 -2.47
C GLY A 61 9.79 9.43 -1.77
N VAL A 62 10.52 10.53 -1.54
CA VAL A 62 9.96 11.75 -0.94
C VAL A 62 9.61 12.76 -2.04
N ASN A 63 10.60 13.27 -2.78
CA ASN A 63 10.38 14.22 -3.88
C ASN A 63 11.13 13.85 -5.16
N ALA A 64 10.56 14.18 -6.30
CA ALA A 64 11.14 14.12 -7.64
C ALA A 64 11.20 15.53 -8.26
N ILE A 65 11.90 15.66 -9.38
CA ILE A 65 11.84 16.87 -10.23
C ILE A 65 10.94 16.64 -11.43
N ARG A 66 9.88 17.44 -11.54
CA ARG A 66 9.06 17.56 -12.75
C ARG A 66 9.72 18.51 -13.73
N LEU A 67 10.00 18.01 -14.92
CA LEU A 67 10.47 18.77 -16.06
C LEU A 67 9.35 18.97 -17.08
N VAL A 68 9.28 20.17 -17.63
CA VAL A 68 8.37 20.60 -18.69
C VAL A 68 9.20 21.16 -19.83
N SER A 69 8.59 21.36 -21.01
CA SER A 69 9.31 21.87 -22.18
C SER A 69 10.15 23.12 -21.86
N GLY A 70 11.46 23.00 -22.05
CA GLY A 70 12.45 24.08 -21.83
C GLY A 70 12.97 24.21 -20.39
N SER A 71 12.45 23.43 -19.43
CA SER A 71 12.96 23.35 -18.06
C SER A 71 14.01 22.26 -17.89
N TYR A 72 14.97 22.46 -17.00
CA TYR A 72 16.07 21.51 -16.82
C TYR A 72 16.79 21.67 -15.48
N ILE A 73 17.57 20.65 -15.12
CA ILE A 73 18.54 20.69 -14.02
C ILE A 73 19.92 20.98 -14.60
N ASN A 74 20.64 21.94 -14.03
CA ASN A 74 22.01 22.26 -14.41
C ASN A 74 22.99 21.80 -13.32
N ILE A 75 23.92 20.91 -13.66
CA ILE A 75 25.00 20.44 -12.78
C ILE A 75 26.32 21.05 -13.27
N PRO A 76 27.13 21.70 -12.41
CA PRO A 76 28.38 22.32 -12.81
C PRO A 76 29.39 21.33 -13.38
N ALA A 77 30.33 21.83 -14.20
CA ALA A 77 31.43 21.04 -14.70
C ALA A 77 32.42 20.75 -13.56
N THR A 78 32.46 19.50 -13.12
CA THR A 78 33.35 19.01 -12.08
C THR A 78 34.17 17.83 -12.60
N SER A 79 35.29 17.53 -11.95
CA SER A 79 36.25 16.51 -12.40
C SER A 79 35.75 15.07 -12.18
N GLU A 80 34.94 14.85 -11.16
CA GLU A 80 34.36 13.53 -10.82
C GLU A 80 33.35 13.03 -11.86
N LEU A 81 32.80 13.95 -12.66
CA LEU A 81 31.90 13.66 -13.78
C LEU A 81 32.64 13.41 -15.11
N GLN A 82 33.99 13.31 -15.07
CA GLN A 82 34.88 13.05 -16.22
C GLN A 82 35.77 11.81 -15.99
N PRO A 83 35.18 10.61 -15.79
CA PRO A 83 35.92 9.41 -15.43
C PRO A 83 36.70 8.79 -16.60
N THR A 84 37.94 8.37 -16.37
CA THR A 84 38.83 7.81 -17.41
C THR A 84 38.79 6.28 -17.54
N VAL A 85 38.02 5.57 -16.70
CA VAL A 85 38.00 4.10 -16.60
C VAL A 85 36.59 3.51 -16.64
N GLY A 86 35.74 4.11 -17.47
CA GLY A 86 34.32 3.77 -17.56
C GLY A 86 33.47 4.41 -16.46
N PHE A 87 32.15 4.27 -16.57
CA PHE A 87 31.19 4.86 -15.63
C PHE A 87 29.82 4.22 -15.69
N THR A 88 29.00 4.51 -14.67
CA THR A 88 27.59 4.12 -14.61
C THR A 88 26.73 5.30 -14.22
N ILE A 89 25.66 5.53 -14.98
CA ILE A 89 24.61 6.51 -14.67
C ILE A 89 23.34 5.72 -14.36
N SER A 90 22.70 5.99 -13.22
CA SER A 90 21.39 5.44 -12.89
C SER A 90 20.43 6.58 -12.58
N MET A 91 19.18 6.48 -13.02
CA MET A 91 18.12 7.44 -12.71
C MET A 91 16.76 6.78 -12.80
N ARG A 92 15.80 7.22 -11.98
CA ARG A 92 14.39 6.86 -12.14
C ARG A 92 13.70 7.89 -13.03
N LEU A 93 13.01 7.40 -14.04
CA LEU A 93 12.31 8.21 -15.03
C LEU A 93 10.83 7.86 -15.02
N PHE A 94 9.99 8.89 -15.08
CA PHE A 94 8.56 8.81 -15.32
C PHE A 94 8.20 9.71 -16.51
N PRO A 95 8.31 9.22 -17.76
CA PRO A 95 8.03 10.04 -18.93
C PRO A 95 6.51 10.28 -19.02
N SER A 96 6.10 11.55 -19.16
CA SER A 96 4.70 11.90 -19.35
C SER A 96 4.35 12.26 -20.79
N GLU A 97 5.36 12.47 -21.63
CA GLU A 97 5.20 12.77 -23.06
C GLU A 97 6.37 12.17 -23.85
N ILE A 98 6.04 11.37 -24.88
CA ILE A 98 6.97 10.88 -25.89
C ILE A 98 6.20 10.88 -27.21
N GLU A 99 6.52 11.80 -28.11
CA GLU A 99 5.96 11.86 -29.46
C GLU A 99 6.91 11.26 -30.50
N GLN A 100 6.37 10.42 -31.39
CA GLN A 100 7.13 9.92 -32.55
C GLN A 100 7.54 11.08 -33.47
N GLY A 101 8.73 10.99 -34.06
CA GLY A 101 9.34 12.02 -34.90
C GLY A 101 10.06 13.13 -34.13
N LYS A 102 10.14 13.04 -32.79
CA LYS A 102 10.90 13.96 -31.93
C LYS A 102 11.95 13.23 -31.12
N THR A 103 13.11 13.86 -30.95
CA THR A 103 14.13 13.41 -29.98
C THR A 103 13.94 14.13 -28.65
N TYR A 104 13.93 13.42 -27.51
CA TYR A 104 13.82 14.01 -26.17
C TYR A 104 15.11 13.82 -25.38
N GLU A 105 15.76 14.91 -24.97
CA GLU A 105 17.01 14.84 -24.20
C GLU A 105 16.75 14.59 -22.71
N ILE A 106 17.23 13.46 -22.17
CA ILE A 106 17.11 13.13 -20.74
C ILE A 106 18.31 13.69 -19.97
N LEU A 107 19.54 13.34 -20.37
CA LEU A 107 20.77 13.80 -19.74
C LEU A 107 21.86 14.02 -20.79
N ASN A 108 22.59 15.14 -20.69
CA ASN A 108 23.70 15.47 -21.58
C ASN A 108 24.89 16.07 -20.82
N LYS A 109 26.06 15.42 -20.92
CA LYS A 109 27.35 16.02 -20.55
C LYS A 109 28.08 16.48 -21.81
N GLY A 110 28.64 17.69 -21.75
CA GLY A 110 29.49 18.21 -22.82
C GLY A 110 28.77 19.15 -23.80
N VAL A 111 27.43 19.24 -23.73
CA VAL A 111 26.49 20.07 -24.51
C VAL A 111 26.76 20.07 -26.02
N THR A 112 27.84 20.71 -26.46
CA THR A 112 28.36 20.72 -27.83
C THR A 112 29.13 19.43 -28.18
N GLY A 113 29.98 18.95 -27.28
CA GLY A 113 30.84 17.77 -27.48
C GLY A 113 30.16 16.42 -27.23
N LYS A 114 29.01 16.45 -26.53
CA LYS A 114 28.17 15.26 -26.30
C LYS A 114 28.95 14.08 -25.68
N ASP A 115 29.84 14.38 -24.73
CA ASP A 115 30.74 13.44 -24.05
C ASP A 115 30.01 12.13 -23.67
N TYR A 116 28.85 12.25 -23.03
CA TYR A 116 27.90 11.15 -22.85
C TYR A 116 26.47 11.66 -22.71
N ARG A 117 25.51 10.91 -23.25
CA ARG A 117 24.10 11.30 -23.33
C ARG A 117 23.15 10.13 -23.14
N LEU A 118 22.03 10.42 -22.50
CA LEU A 118 20.84 9.57 -22.47
C LEU A 118 19.69 10.36 -23.09
N TYR A 119 19.03 9.80 -24.09
CA TYR A 119 17.93 10.46 -24.78
C TYR A 119 16.95 9.46 -25.38
N ILE A 120 15.78 9.92 -25.77
CA ILE A 120 14.78 9.15 -26.53
C ILE A 120 14.86 9.61 -27.98
N ASN A 121 15.07 8.69 -28.93
CA ASN A 121 15.21 9.03 -30.34
C ASN A 121 13.83 9.30 -31.01
N GLU A 122 13.85 9.63 -32.30
CA GLU A 122 12.64 9.91 -33.10
C GLU A 122 11.67 8.72 -33.20
N ASP A 123 12.15 7.49 -32.96
CA ASP A 123 11.32 6.28 -32.93
C ASP A 123 10.68 6.01 -31.55
N GLY A 124 10.97 6.85 -30.54
CA GLY A 124 10.51 6.65 -29.15
C GLY A 124 11.36 5.67 -28.34
N LEU A 125 12.55 5.29 -28.83
CA LEU A 125 13.44 4.32 -28.20
C LEU A 125 14.51 5.01 -27.35
N LEU A 126 14.84 4.41 -26.20
CA LEU A 126 15.88 4.91 -25.32
C LEU A 126 17.27 4.68 -25.94
N VAL A 127 18.12 5.70 -25.94
CA VAL A 127 19.47 5.66 -26.50
C VAL A 127 20.49 6.10 -25.46
N PHE A 128 21.51 5.27 -25.26
CA PHE A 128 22.72 5.64 -24.55
C PHE A 128 23.85 5.87 -25.55
N HIS A 129 24.39 7.09 -25.53
CA HIS A 129 25.43 7.57 -26.43
C HIS A 129 26.66 7.99 -25.63
N VAL A 130 27.83 7.64 -26.16
CA VAL A 130 29.14 7.97 -25.59
C VAL A 130 30.02 8.49 -26.73
N ALA A 131 30.63 9.67 -26.56
CA ALA A 131 31.50 10.25 -27.57
C ALA A 131 32.80 9.43 -27.76
N ASP A 132 33.43 9.58 -28.93
CA ASP A 132 34.75 9.04 -29.27
C ASP A 132 34.92 7.51 -29.21
N VAL A 133 33.88 6.75 -28.88
CA VAL A 133 33.85 5.28 -28.98
C VAL A 133 33.17 4.83 -30.28
N THR A 134 33.55 3.66 -30.79
CA THR A 134 33.00 3.10 -32.05
C THR A 134 32.47 1.69 -31.82
N PRO A 135 31.17 1.42 -32.08
CA PRO A 135 30.11 2.38 -32.39
C PRO A 135 29.73 3.26 -31.18
N ASN A 136 29.34 4.51 -31.41
CA ASN A 136 29.17 5.52 -30.35
C ASN A 136 27.85 5.46 -29.56
N GLN A 137 26.99 4.47 -29.81
CA GLN A 137 25.69 4.38 -29.14
C GLN A 137 25.13 2.97 -29.09
N ILE A 138 24.18 2.80 -28.18
CA ILE A 138 23.31 1.63 -28.08
C ILE A 138 21.85 2.06 -27.93
N ILE A 139 20.94 1.31 -28.54
CA ILE A 139 19.50 1.57 -28.53
C ILE A 139 18.84 0.46 -27.70
N GLY A 140 18.04 0.86 -26.72
CA GLY A 140 17.18 0.01 -25.92
C GLY A 140 15.70 0.14 -26.29
N PRO A 141 14.80 -0.45 -25.48
CA PRO A 141 13.36 -0.38 -25.72
C PRO A 141 12.80 1.02 -25.44
N ALA A 142 11.54 1.22 -25.84
CA ALA A 142 10.77 2.40 -25.45
C ALA A 142 10.49 2.38 -23.95
N LEU A 143 10.53 3.56 -23.32
CA LEU A 143 10.08 3.72 -21.94
C LEU A 143 8.55 3.74 -21.89
N ARG A 144 7.98 3.18 -20.82
CA ARG A 144 6.53 3.17 -20.62
C ARG A 144 6.09 4.56 -20.15
N LEU A 145 5.10 5.12 -20.84
CA LEU A 145 4.51 6.40 -20.46
C LEU A 145 3.77 6.25 -19.13
N ASN A 146 3.95 7.23 -18.25
CA ASN A 146 3.32 7.33 -16.95
C ASN A 146 3.60 6.14 -16.01
N GLU A 147 4.80 5.56 -16.13
CA GLU A 147 5.28 4.50 -15.25
C GLU A 147 6.70 4.83 -14.81
N TRP A 148 7.03 4.55 -13.54
CA TRP A 148 8.40 4.70 -13.06
C TRP A 148 9.25 3.56 -13.59
N THR A 149 10.35 3.91 -14.24
CA THR A 149 11.35 2.95 -14.70
C THR A 149 12.71 3.42 -14.23
N GLN A 150 13.46 2.53 -13.56
CA GLN A 150 14.86 2.79 -13.30
C GLN A 150 15.67 2.51 -14.56
N VAL A 151 16.34 3.53 -15.08
CA VAL A 151 17.24 3.43 -16.22
C VAL A 151 18.67 3.46 -15.73
N THR A 152 19.45 2.44 -16.08
CA THR A 152 20.90 2.42 -15.80
C THR A 152 21.69 2.25 -17.09
N ALA A 153 22.64 3.15 -17.34
CA ALA A 153 23.52 3.15 -18.49
C ALA A 153 24.97 2.96 -18.04
N VAL A 154 25.70 2.02 -18.65
CA VAL A 154 27.05 1.63 -18.25
C VAL A 154 28.00 1.70 -19.44
N TYR A 155 29.11 2.42 -19.28
CA TYR A 155 30.26 2.35 -20.17
C TYR A 155 31.41 1.64 -19.45
N ASP A 156 31.84 0.50 -19.99
CA ASP A 156 32.87 -0.35 -19.41
C ASP A 156 34.08 -0.43 -20.34
N THR A 157 35.15 0.27 -19.99
CA THR A 157 36.43 0.27 -20.75
C THR A 157 37.21 -1.02 -20.56
N SER A 158 36.94 -1.81 -19.51
CA SER A 158 37.63 -3.08 -19.27
C SER A 158 37.03 -4.20 -20.13
N ALA A 159 35.73 -4.13 -20.38
CA ALA A 159 34.98 -5.08 -21.19
C ALA A 159 34.71 -4.59 -22.62
N ASP A 160 35.16 -3.38 -22.98
CA ASP A 160 34.93 -2.74 -24.28
C ASP A 160 33.43 -2.68 -24.62
N MET A 161 32.57 -2.24 -23.68
CA MET A 161 31.12 -2.43 -23.81
C MET A 161 30.26 -1.26 -23.30
N LEU A 162 29.19 -0.96 -24.05
CA LEU A 162 28.04 -0.20 -23.57
C LEU A 162 26.93 -1.16 -23.14
N ARG A 163 26.27 -0.87 -22.01
CA ARG A 163 25.10 -1.60 -21.54
C ARG A 163 24.00 -0.63 -21.09
N LEU A 164 22.75 -1.07 -21.25
CA LEU A 164 21.56 -0.37 -20.80
C LEU A 164 20.67 -1.34 -20.04
N PHE A 165 20.13 -0.89 -18.90
CA PHE A 165 19.25 -1.66 -18.03
C PHE A 165 17.96 -0.89 -17.77
N LEU A 166 16.83 -1.61 -17.70
CA LEU A 166 15.57 -1.12 -17.16
C LEU A 166 15.19 -1.96 -15.94
N ASP A 167 14.91 -1.32 -14.81
CA ASP A 167 14.52 -1.96 -13.55
C ASP A 167 15.46 -3.11 -13.16
N GLY A 168 16.76 -2.91 -13.38
CA GLY A 168 17.80 -3.88 -13.04
C GLY A 168 18.04 -4.96 -14.09
N SER A 169 17.20 -5.05 -15.12
CA SER A 169 17.31 -6.03 -16.20
C SER A 169 18.11 -5.46 -17.38
N LEU A 170 19.10 -6.19 -17.89
CA LEU A 170 19.87 -5.79 -19.08
C LEU A 170 18.97 -5.83 -20.32
N VAL A 171 18.73 -4.67 -20.92
CA VAL A 171 17.85 -4.53 -22.10
C VAL A 171 18.62 -4.34 -23.40
N ALA A 172 19.87 -3.88 -23.33
CA ALA A 172 20.73 -3.77 -24.50
C ALA A 172 22.22 -3.84 -24.09
N SER A 173 23.05 -4.51 -24.88
CA SER A 173 24.51 -4.43 -24.78
C SER A 173 25.19 -4.31 -26.16
N ARG A 174 26.35 -3.67 -26.23
CA ARG A 174 27.10 -3.46 -27.48
C ARG A 174 28.60 -3.34 -27.23
N LYS A 175 29.41 -4.11 -27.97
CA LYS A 175 30.87 -3.95 -28.01
C LYS A 175 31.25 -2.61 -28.66
N VAL A 176 32.19 -1.91 -28.06
CA VAL A 176 32.72 -0.62 -28.53
C VAL A 176 34.24 -0.56 -28.38
N THR A 177 34.91 0.27 -29.17
CA THR A 177 36.36 0.51 -29.07
C THR A 177 36.64 2.02 -29.04
N GLY A 178 37.63 2.45 -28.27
CA GLY A 178 38.02 3.86 -28.12
C GLY A 178 37.82 4.35 -26.69
N ASP A 179 38.21 5.59 -26.43
CA ASP A 179 38.11 6.26 -25.13
C ASP A 179 37.55 7.67 -25.30
N ILE A 180 36.81 8.15 -24.31
CA ILE A 180 36.18 9.48 -24.34
C ILE A 180 37.23 10.58 -24.13
N VAL A 181 37.17 11.64 -24.94
CA VAL A 181 37.92 12.88 -24.69
C VAL A 181 36.96 13.94 -24.14
N TYR A 182 37.07 14.22 -22.84
CA TYR A 182 36.14 15.13 -22.15
C TYR A 182 36.32 16.60 -22.52
N ASN A 183 35.20 17.29 -22.73
CA ASN A 183 35.15 18.74 -22.79
C ASN A 183 35.05 19.30 -21.36
N SER A 184 36.20 19.59 -20.76
CA SER A 184 36.34 19.80 -19.30
C SER A 184 35.65 21.04 -18.74
N GLY A 185 35.17 21.97 -19.59
CA GLY A 185 34.45 23.19 -19.19
C GLY A 185 32.92 23.11 -19.27
N GLU A 186 32.36 22.00 -19.76
CA GLU A 186 30.93 21.89 -20.09
C GLU A 186 30.13 21.16 -18.99
N THR A 187 28.93 21.68 -18.68
CA THR A 187 28.04 21.18 -17.61
C THR A 187 27.34 19.86 -17.96
N ILE A 188 26.72 19.21 -16.96
CA ILE A 188 25.62 18.26 -17.23
C ILE A 188 24.32 19.04 -17.24
N ARG A 189 23.50 18.82 -18.27
CA ARG A 189 22.11 19.27 -18.29
C ARG A 189 21.18 18.07 -18.33
N ILE A 190 20.25 18.02 -17.37
CA ILE A 190 19.22 16.99 -17.31
C ILE A 190 17.91 17.63 -17.78
N GLY A 191 17.42 17.19 -18.94
CA GLY A 191 16.21 17.71 -19.61
C GLY A 191 16.42 18.89 -20.57
N ALA A 192 17.65 19.36 -20.82
CA ALA A 192 17.86 20.56 -21.65
C ALA A 192 18.13 20.25 -23.13
N ALA A 193 17.16 20.53 -24.00
CA ALA A 193 17.33 20.61 -25.46
C ALA A 193 16.17 21.42 -26.09
N SER A 194 16.18 21.59 -27.42
CA SER A 194 15.01 22.13 -28.16
C SER A 194 13.75 21.30 -27.91
N ASN A 195 13.93 19.99 -27.72
CA ASN A 195 12.94 19.05 -27.20
C ASN A 195 13.54 18.40 -25.94
N GLY A 196 13.35 19.05 -24.79
CA GLY A 196 13.78 18.52 -23.50
C GLY A 196 12.89 17.38 -23.00
N TYR A 197 13.41 16.50 -22.15
CA TYR A 197 12.59 15.48 -21.48
C TYR A 197 11.43 16.11 -20.71
N VAL A 198 10.23 15.55 -20.88
CA VAL A 198 9.00 15.97 -20.20
C VAL A 198 8.50 14.80 -19.36
N GLY A 199 8.47 15.00 -18.05
CA GLY A 199 8.18 13.94 -17.09
C GLY A 199 8.77 14.22 -15.72
N MET A 200 8.84 13.21 -14.87
CA MET A 200 9.52 13.29 -13.58
C MET A 200 10.84 12.51 -13.62
N ILE A 201 11.81 12.99 -12.85
CA ILE A 201 13.13 12.38 -12.65
C ILE A 201 13.35 12.28 -11.15
N ASP A 202 13.89 11.15 -10.71
CA ASP A 202 14.20 10.88 -9.30
C ASP A 202 15.45 10.00 -9.18
N GLU A 203 16.06 9.95 -7.99
CA GLU A 203 17.10 8.97 -7.64
C GLU A 203 18.26 8.89 -8.65
N VAL A 204 18.95 10.02 -8.90
CA VAL A 204 20.03 10.10 -9.91
C VAL A 204 21.39 9.82 -9.29
N TYR A 205 22.07 8.78 -9.77
CA TYR A 205 23.38 8.34 -9.32
C TYR A 205 24.41 8.35 -10.46
N PHE A 206 25.62 8.80 -10.15
CA PHE A 206 26.77 8.71 -11.04
C PHE A 206 27.94 7.99 -10.35
N ASN A 207 28.43 6.91 -10.96
CA ASN A 207 29.58 6.15 -10.50
C ASN A 207 30.73 6.31 -11.49
N LYS A 208 31.94 6.60 -11.00
CA LYS A 208 33.17 6.70 -11.82
C LYS A 208 33.74 5.36 -12.28
N GLN A 209 32.92 4.30 -12.24
CA GLN A 209 33.26 2.94 -12.62
C GLN A 209 32.05 2.26 -13.27
N ALA A 210 32.31 1.26 -14.10
CA ALA A 210 31.28 0.36 -14.59
C ALA A 210 30.81 -0.56 -13.46
N LEU A 211 29.52 -0.50 -13.11
CA LEU A 211 28.91 -1.42 -12.16
C LEU A 211 28.64 -2.76 -12.82
N LEU A 212 28.73 -3.83 -12.02
CA LEU A 212 28.34 -5.17 -12.45
C LEU A 212 26.83 -5.25 -12.63
N ASP A 213 26.38 -6.05 -13.60
CA ASP A 213 24.97 -6.32 -13.87
C ASP A 213 24.21 -6.75 -12.60
N THR A 214 24.85 -7.57 -11.75
CA THR A 214 24.29 -8.02 -10.47
C THR A 214 24.09 -6.87 -9.50
N SER A 215 25.06 -5.96 -9.38
CA SER A 215 24.95 -4.77 -8.53
C SER A 215 23.83 -3.84 -9.03
N ILE A 216 23.66 -3.73 -10.34
CA ILE A 216 22.61 -2.93 -10.96
C ILE A 216 21.23 -3.54 -10.68
N ALA A 217 21.09 -4.86 -10.82
CA ALA A 217 19.88 -5.59 -10.46
C ALA A 217 19.51 -5.41 -8.98
N GLU A 218 20.49 -5.51 -8.08
CA GLU A 218 20.29 -5.26 -6.65
C GLU A 218 19.80 -3.82 -6.38
N THR A 219 20.42 -2.81 -7.00
CA THR A 219 19.98 -1.40 -6.84
C THR A 219 18.59 -1.13 -7.40
N ALA A 220 18.07 -1.95 -8.33
CA ALA A 220 16.71 -1.80 -8.85
C ALA A 220 15.62 -2.29 -7.90
N THR A 221 15.97 -3.25 -7.04
CA THR A 221 15.11 -3.78 -5.98
C THR A 221 15.24 -3.00 -4.66
N ALA A 222 16.22 -2.10 -4.56
CA ALA A 222 16.41 -1.26 -3.39
C ALA A 222 15.27 -0.23 -3.27
N ILE A 223 14.61 -0.23 -2.10
CA ILE A 223 13.63 0.77 -1.69
C ILE A 223 14.40 2.00 -1.18
N ALA A 224 13.91 3.22 -1.45
CA ALA A 224 14.59 4.46 -1.08
C ALA A 224 14.95 4.49 0.43
N PRO A 225 16.21 4.78 0.81
CA PRO A 225 16.59 4.89 2.21
C PRO A 225 16.03 6.18 2.83
N LEU A 226 15.34 6.05 3.97
CA LEU A 226 14.91 7.18 4.80
C LEU A 226 16.13 7.84 5.45
N ILE A 227 16.62 8.96 4.92
CA ILE A 227 17.60 9.80 5.63
C ILE A 227 16.84 10.94 6.36
N PRO A 228 16.93 11.08 7.70
CA PRO A 228 16.42 12.27 8.36
C PRO A 228 17.25 13.51 7.95
N LEU A 229 16.56 14.58 7.56
CA LEU A 229 17.16 15.84 7.10
C LEU A 229 18.12 16.41 8.17
N PRO A 230 19.38 16.79 7.85
CA PRO A 230 20.17 17.61 8.76
C PRO A 230 19.48 18.98 8.90
N THR A 231 19.06 19.30 10.12
CA THR A 231 18.54 20.62 10.48
C THR A 231 19.65 21.65 10.31
N TRP A 232 19.55 22.49 9.27
CA TRP A 232 20.36 23.70 9.17
C TRP A 232 19.90 24.67 10.26
N LEU A 233 20.70 24.82 11.32
CA LEU A 233 20.58 26.01 12.16
C LEU A 233 21.05 27.23 11.34
N PRO A 234 20.25 28.31 11.24
CA PRO A 234 20.76 29.57 10.73
C PRO A 234 21.92 30.03 11.62
N SER A 235 23.05 30.32 10.99
CA SER A 235 24.23 30.88 11.64
C SER A 235 23.98 32.35 11.99
N ASP A 236 23.24 32.60 13.06
CA ASP A 236 23.32 33.88 13.76
C ASP A 236 24.17 33.69 15.01
N THR A 237 25.36 34.27 14.97
CA THR A 237 26.27 34.35 16.12
C THR A 237 26.04 35.69 16.81
N PRO A 238 25.29 35.77 17.93
CA PRO A 238 25.49 36.84 18.89
C PRO A 238 26.55 36.42 19.91
N THR A 239 27.65 37.17 19.90
CA THR A 239 28.78 37.13 20.86
C THR A 239 28.30 37.06 22.32
N PRO A 240 28.84 36.15 23.17
CA PRO A 240 28.45 36.07 24.57
C PRO A 240 29.04 37.22 25.40
N THR A 241 28.18 37.94 26.11
CA THR A 241 28.51 38.82 27.23
C THR A 241 28.77 37.95 28.48
N PRO A 242 29.86 38.14 29.26
CA PRO A 242 30.19 37.28 30.39
C PRO A 242 29.38 37.66 31.63
N SER A 243 28.89 36.69 32.42
CA SER A 243 28.59 36.95 33.84
C SER A 243 28.46 35.70 34.74
N LEU A 244 29.44 35.65 35.67
CA LEU A 244 29.49 35.22 37.08
C LEU A 244 29.10 33.79 37.54
N THR A 245 30.15 33.13 38.03
CA THR A 245 30.28 31.91 38.84
C THR A 245 29.66 32.02 40.24
N PRO A 246 29.01 30.95 40.76
CA PRO A 246 28.90 30.70 42.19
C PRO A 246 29.79 29.54 42.67
N THR A 247 30.37 29.78 43.84
CA THR A 247 31.38 29.06 44.63
C THR A 247 30.88 27.74 45.26
N PRO A 248 31.73 26.71 45.50
CA PRO A 248 31.31 25.42 46.07
C PRO A 248 31.22 25.46 47.61
N SER A 249 30.35 24.61 48.19
CA SER A 249 30.30 24.36 49.63
C SER A 249 30.42 22.87 49.97
N ARG A 250 31.00 22.60 51.15
CA ARG A 250 31.75 21.40 51.54
C ARG A 250 30.92 20.24 52.13
N THR A 251 31.54 19.06 52.00
CA THR A 251 31.37 17.75 52.66
C THR A 251 31.20 17.78 54.19
N PRO A 252 30.54 16.76 54.78
CA PRO A 252 31.22 15.95 55.79
C PRO A 252 31.01 14.41 55.67
N THR A 253 31.95 13.69 56.27
CA THR A 253 32.28 12.25 56.18
C THR A 253 31.61 11.40 57.29
N PRO A 254 31.86 10.07 57.43
CA PRO A 254 30.86 8.98 57.53
C PRO A 254 30.61 8.50 58.99
N THR A 255 29.81 7.44 59.23
CA THR A 255 30.07 6.36 60.24
C THR A 255 28.97 5.28 60.36
N ARG A 256 29.41 4.01 60.23
CA ARG A 256 29.03 2.67 60.79
C ARG A 256 27.57 2.15 60.89
N THR A 257 27.40 0.96 60.31
CA THR A 257 26.52 -0.20 60.62
C THR A 257 26.72 -0.69 62.08
N PRO A 258 25.68 -1.15 62.85
CA PRO A 258 25.19 -2.54 62.72
C PRO A 258 23.76 -2.93 63.24
N THR A 259 23.36 -4.15 62.84
CA THR A 259 22.50 -5.18 63.51
C THR A 259 20.96 -5.13 63.54
N LEU A 260 20.43 -6.30 63.19
CA LEU A 260 19.08 -6.88 63.17
C LEU A 260 18.33 -6.91 64.52
N VAL A 261 17.02 -6.64 64.52
CA VAL A 261 16.04 -7.15 65.51
C VAL A 261 14.69 -7.44 64.83
N THR A 262 14.18 -8.65 65.03
CA THR A 262 12.85 -9.17 64.68
C THR A 262 11.75 -8.63 65.59
N HIS A 263 10.51 -8.45 65.10
CA HIS A 263 9.24 -8.94 65.71
C HIS A 263 7.99 -8.50 64.90
N THR A 264 7.36 -9.49 64.26
CA THR A 264 5.91 -9.79 64.17
C THR A 264 4.86 -8.69 64.37
N SER A 265 4.03 -8.50 63.34
CA SER A 265 2.58 -8.25 63.50
C SER A 265 1.78 -9.05 62.45
N THR A 266 0.72 -9.68 62.94
CA THR A 266 -0.21 -10.58 62.25
C THR A 266 -1.45 -9.81 61.82
N SER A 267 -1.93 -9.96 60.57
CA SER A 267 -3.36 -9.88 60.26
C SER A 267 -3.73 -10.51 58.92
N THR A 268 -4.55 -11.57 59.01
CA THR A 268 -5.67 -11.97 58.14
C THR A 268 -5.46 -12.01 56.61
N TYR A 269 -5.29 -13.23 56.10
CA TYR A 269 -5.50 -13.56 54.69
C TYR A 269 -7.01 -13.60 54.38
N THR A 270 -7.47 -12.65 53.57
CA THR A 270 -8.71 -12.77 52.80
C THR A 270 -8.33 -13.41 51.46
N SER A 271 -8.99 -14.51 51.10
CA SER A 271 -8.71 -15.25 49.86
C SER A 271 -8.91 -14.37 48.62
N THR A 272 -7.81 -14.07 47.93
CA THR A 272 -7.76 -13.44 46.61
C THR A 272 -8.43 -14.35 45.57
N PRO A 273 -9.24 -13.80 44.63
CA PRO A 273 -9.93 -14.62 43.62
C PRO A 273 -8.93 -15.37 42.74
N THR A 274 -9.24 -16.64 42.49
CA THR A 274 -8.56 -17.55 41.57
C THR A 274 -8.39 -16.87 40.21
N SER A 275 -7.15 -16.70 39.77
CA SER A 275 -6.83 -16.31 38.39
C SER A 275 -7.39 -17.36 37.44
N THR A 276 -8.43 -16.99 36.69
CA THR A 276 -8.92 -17.75 35.54
C THR A 276 -7.78 -17.94 34.55
N ALA A 277 -7.63 -19.16 34.03
CA ALA A 277 -6.59 -19.53 33.10
C ALA A 277 -6.53 -18.57 31.90
N THR A 278 -5.36 -18.00 31.64
CA THR A 278 -5.03 -17.32 30.39
C THR A 278 -5.21 -18.32 29.26
N SER A 279 -6.22 -18.09 28.41
CA SER A 279 -6.42 -18.86 27.19
C SER A 279 -5.17 -18.76 26.32
N THR A 280 -4.70 -19.91 25.83
CA THR A 280 -3.72 -20.00 24.74
C THR A 280 -4.09 -19.05 23.60
N PRO A 281 -3.16 -18.23 23.09
CA PRO A 281 -3.43 -17.33 21.98
C PRO A 281 -3.84 -18.15 20.76
N VAL A 282 -5.08 -18.02 20.34
CA VAL A 282 -5.56 -18.58 19.08
C VAL A 282 -4.90 -17.76 17.96
N PRO A 283 -4.31 -18.38 16.91
CA PRO A 283 -3.68 -17.65 15.81
C PRO A 283 -4.61 -16.58 15.23
N ASP A 284 -4.12 -15.35 15.08
CA ASP A 284 -4.85 -14.25 14.44
C ASP A 284 -5.06 -14.60 12.97
N ASP A 285 -6.30 -14.93 12.63
CA ASP A 285 -6.72 -15.26 11.28
C ASP A 285 -7.18 -14.01 10.50
N GLY A 286 -7.03 -12.83 11.09
CA GLY A 286 -7.47 -11.56 10.53
C GLY A 286 -8.98 -11.39 10.46
N LEU A 287 -9.78 -12.33 10.99
CA LEU A 287 -11.25 -12.27 11.00
C LEU A 287 -11.77 -11.63 12.30
N ARG A 288 -11.20 -11.98 13.46
CA ARG A 288 -11.61 -11.43 14.78
C ARG A 288 -10.76 -10.24 15.22
N GLY A 289 -11.26 -9.49 16.20
CA GLY A 289 -10.54 -8.37 16.81
C GLY A 289 -9.62 -8.81 17.96
N THR A 290 -8.77 -7.90 18.44
CA THR A 290 -7.88 -8.17 19.59
C THR A 290 -8.62 -8.16 20.93
N GLY A 291 -9.71 -7.39 21.03
CA GLY A 291 -10.46 -7.21 22.27
C GLY A 291 -9.96 -6.09 23.17
N ASP A 292 -8.95 -5.33 22.71
CA ASP A 292 -8.27 -4.31 23.51
C ASP A 292 -9.16 -3.12 23.89
N ASP A 293 -10.24 -2.87 23.15
CA ASP A 293 -11.22 -1.81 23.46
C ASP A 293 -12.27 -2.24 24.50
N GLY A 294 -12.13 -3.42 25.11
CA GLY A 294 -13.11 -3.91 26.09
C GLY A 294 -14.49 -4.12 25.48
N SER A 295 -15.53 -4.26 26.32
CA SER A 295 -16.88 -4.59 25.83
C SER A 295 -17.75 -3.35 25.62
N LEU A 296 -18.57 -3.37 24.56
CA LEU A 296 -19.59 -2.35 24.30
C LEU A 296 -20.98 -2.90 24.59
N ALA A 297 -21.79 -2.15 25.33
CA ALA A 297 -23.22 -2.42 25.50
C ALA A 297 -24.05 -1.22 25.05
N VAL A 298 -25.04 -1.47 24.18
CA VAL A 298 -26.03 -0.50 23.71
C VAL A 298 -27.41 -0.91 24.24
N PRO A 299 -27.89 -0.33 25.36
CA PRO A 299 -29.17 -0.70 25.98
C PRO A 299 -30.40 -0.39 25.11
N THR A 300 -31.53 -1.03 25.42
CA THR A 300 -32.84 -0.73 24.81
C THR A 300 -33.17 0.76 24.87
N GLU A 301 -33.85 1.27 23.84
CA GLU A 301 -34.24 2.69 23.70
C GLU A 301 -33.07 3.70 23.67
N THR A 302 -31.83 3.22 23.53
CA THR A 302 -30.66 4.09 23.34
C THR A 302 -30.14 4.03 21.91
N THR A 303 -29.59 5.16 21.43
CA THR A 303 -28.82 5.20 20.18
C THR A 303 -27.36 5.49 20.53
N TYR A 304 -26.47 4.66 20.01
CA TYR A 304 -25.04 4.82 20.10
C TYR A 304 -24.46 5.05 18.69
N ASN A 305 -24.01 6.27 18.43
CA ASN A 305 -23.26 6.63 17.23
C ASN A 305 -21.76 6.45 17.49
N ILE A 306 -21.19 5.40 16.91
CA ILE A 306 -19.80 4.99 17.11
C ILE A 306 -18.79 6.03 16.61
N ASN A 307 -19.18 6.92 15.70
CA ASN A 307 -18.28 7.97 15.19
C ASN A 307 -18.22 9.19 16.12
N THR A 308 -19.15 9.35 17.06
CA THR A 308 -19.25 10.56 17.92
C THR A 308 -19.30 10.28 19.42
N GLN A 309 -19.54 9.04 19.83
CA GLN A 309 -19.62 8.66 21.24
C GLN A 309 -18.45 7.76 21.63
N ASN A 310 -17.88 8.01 22.80
CA ASN A 310 -16.83 7.18 23.40
C ASN A 310 -17.47 6.19 24.37
N HIS A 311 -17.08 4.92 24.31
CA HIS A 311 -17.49 3.95 25.33
C HIS A 311 -16.73 4.19 26.65
N PRO A 312 -17.22 3.65 27.79
CA PRO A 312 -16.57 3.83 29.08
C PRO A 312 -15.11 3.36 29.07
N GLY A 313 -14.18 4.24 29.43
CA GLY A 313 -12.73 3.95 29.44
C GLY A 313 -11.98 4.55 28.26
N ARG A 314 -12.67 5.01 27.22
CA ARG A 314 -12.08 5.75 26.10
C ARG A 314 -12.34 7.25 26.19
N SER A 315 -11.35 8.04 25.79
CA SER A 315 -11.46 9.50 25.65
C SER A 315 -10.89 9.94 24.31
N CYS A 316 -11.76 10.43 23.43
CA CYS A 316 -11.37 11.09 22.18
C CYS A 316 -12.20 12.37 22.02
N ALA A 317 -11.54 13.51 21.86
CA ALA A 317 -12.22 14.80 21.73
C ALA A 317 -12.77 15.06 20.31
N ASP A 318 -12.17 14.45 19.30
CA ASP A 318 -12.57 14.64 17.90
C ASP A 318 -13.80 13.80 17.50
N GLY A 319 -14.14 12.78 18.29
CA GLY A 319 -15.23 11.86 17.96
C GLY A 319 -15.33 10.68 18.90
N GLY A 320 -15.99 9.63 18.41
CA GLY A 320 -16.29 8.41 19.14
C GLY A 320 -15.29 7.30 18.91
N ASP A 321 -15.63 6.11 19.38
CA ASP A 321 -14.82 4.88 19.29
C ASP A 321 -14.19 4.66 17.92
N ALA A 322 -14.98 4.94 16.87
CA ALA A 322 -14.56 4.85 15.49
C ALA A 322 -14.46 6.26 14.86
N VAL A 323 -13.62 7.10 15.46
CA VAL A 323 -13.30 8.45 14.97
C VAL A 323 -12.72 8.39 13.55
N ALA A 324 -13.10 9.35 12.72
CA ALA A 324 -12.72 9.40 11.31
C ALA A 324 -12.16 10.76 10.89
N TYR A 325 -11.22 10.74 9.96
CA TYR A 325 -10.50 11.89 9.41
C TYR A 325 -10.50 11.82 7.88
N SER A 326 -10.56 12.99 7.23
CA SER A 326 -10.35 13.03 5.79
C SER A 326 -8.85 13.03 5.52
N VAL A 327 -8.43 12.21 4.56
CA VAL A 327 -7.06 12.15 4.09
C VAL A 327 -6.86 13.20 3.01
N THR A 328 -5.75 13.92 3.05
CA THR A 328 -5.36 14.94 2.07
C THR A 328 -4.11 14.55 1.29
N GLY A 329 -3.38 13.53 1.74
CA GLY A 329 -2.26 12.93 1.02
C GLY A 329 -1.94 11.54 1.54
N LEU A 330 -1.41 10.69 0.66
CA LEU A 330 -0.95 9.34 0.99
C LEU A 330 0.46 9.14 0.46
N GLY A 331 1.29 8.47 1.25
CA GLY A 331 2.48 7.74 0.81
C GLY A 331 2.28 6.24 1.04
N SER A 332 3.31 5.43 0.79
CA SER A 332 3.22 3.97 0.99
C SER A 332 2.93 3.60 2.44
N THR A 333 3.50 4.29 3.43
CA THR A 333 3.33 3.98 4.87
C THR A 333 2.74 5.14 5.67
N VAL A 334 2.20 6.17 5.01
CA VAL A 334 1.78 7.38 5.71
C VAL A 334 0.51 7.99 5.11
N ALA A 335 -0.38 8.48 5.97
CA ALA A 335 -1.50 9.32 5.58
C ALA A 335 -1.39 10.70 6.24
N THR A 336 -1.52 11.75 5.43
CA THR A 336 -1.68 13.13 5.91
C THR A 336 -3.16 13.45 6.05
N LEU A 337 -3.55 13.98 7.20
CA LEU A 337 -4.93 14.26 7.55
C LEU A 337 -5.26 15.76 7.37
N ASN A 338 -6.54 16.04 7.14
CA ASN A 338 -7.02 17.42 7.00
C ASN A 338 -6.92 18.24 8.30
N VAL A 339 -6.92 17.56 9.45
CA VAL A 339 -6.82 18.15 10.80
C VAL A 339 -5.84 17.36 11.66
N THR A 340 -5.25 18.02 12.66
CA THR A 340 -4.44 17.34 13.68
C THR A 340 -5.35 16.47 14.56
N PRO A 341 -5.10 15.15 14.68
CA PRO A 341 -5.82 14.31 15.62
C PRO A 341 -5.59 14.75 17.06
N ALA A 342 -6.67 14.93 17.83
CA ALA A 342 -6.59 15.15 19.26
C ALA A 342 -5.88 13.98 19.96
N GLU A 343 -5.28 14.28 21.11
CA GLU A 343 -4.62 13.27 21.94
C GLU A 343 -5.62 12.18 22.36
N GLY A 344 -5.17 10.92 22.37
CA GLY A 344 -6.01 9.76 22.70
C GLY A 344 -6.97 9.28 21.59
N CYS A 345 -7.19 10.06 20.52
CA CYS A 345 -8.10 9.66 19.43
C CYS A 345 -7.53 8.58 18.50
N LEU A 346 -6.25 8.70 18.17
CA LEU A 346 -5.46 7.73 17.40
C LEU A 346 -4.15 7.45 18.16
N ASN A 347 -3.89 6.18 18.43
CA ASN A 347 -2.74 5.72 19.21
C ASN A 347 -1.95 4.65 18.42
N GLU A 348 -0.72 4.39 18.84
CA GLU A 348 0.06 3.28 18.31
C GLU A 348 -0.71 1.96 18.47
N ASN A 349 -0.56 1.07 17.49
CA ASN A 349 -1.24 -0.22 17.34
C ASN A 349 -2.76 -0.19 17.09
N ASP A 350 -3.40 0.99 17.11
CA ASP A 350 -4.79 1.12 16.66
C ASP A 350 -4.90 0.58 15.22
N GLU A 351 -5.93 -0.23 14.98
CA GLU A 351 -6.32 -0.61 13.62
C GLU A 351 -7.11 0.53 12.98
N ILE A 352 -6.84 0.80 11.71
CA ILE A 352 -7.57 1.77 10.90
C ILE A 352 -8.10 1.12 9.64
N LEU A 353 -9.22 1.64 9.17
CA LEU A 353 -9.75 1.44 7.83
C LEU A 353 -9.37 2.65 6.99
N LEU A 354 -8.62 2.41 5.91
CA LEU A 354 -8.40 3.39 4.86
C LEU A 354 -9.35 3.07 3.70
N ILE A 355 -10.14 4.05 3.23
CA ILE A 355 -11.16 3.83 2.20
C ILE A 355 -11.34 5.04 1.27
N ASN A 356 -11.42 4.82 -0.04
CA ASN A 356 -11.85 5.84 -1.00
C ASN A 356 -13.38 5.86 -1.07
N LEU A 357 -13.99 6.85 -0.43
CA LEU A 357 -15.44 6.99 -0.34
C LEU A 357 -16.08 7.60 -1.58
N GLN A 358 -15.39 8.40 -2.39
CA GLN A 358 -15.98 9.03 -3.58
C GLN A 358 -14.88 9.46 -4.54
N GLY A 359 -14.97 9.00 -5.79
CA GLY A 359 -14.14 9.46 -6.88
C GLY A 359 -14.64 10.73 -7.54
N VAL A 360 -13.83 11.27 -8.44
CA VAL A 360 -14.20 12.41 -9.28
C VAL A 360 -14.80 11.91 -10.60
N PRO A 361 -15.62 12.73 -11.31
CA PRO A 361 -16.23 12.31 -12.57
C PRO A 361 -15.22 11.70 -13.54
N TYR A 362 -15.56 10.54 -14.11
CA TYR A 362 -14.74 9.77 -15.06
C TYR A 362 -13.42 9.18 -14.50
N GLN A 363 -13.13 9.35 -13.21
CA GLN A 363 -11.90 8.87 -12.56
C GLN A 363 -12.25 8.14 -11.25
N THR A 364 -12.94 7.01 -11.39
CA THR A 364 -13.53 6.24 -10.29
C THR A 364 -12.87 4.88 -10.07
N TYR A 365 -11.73 4.62 -10.74
CA TYR A 365 -10.99 3.36 -10.71
C TYR A 365 -10.66 2.84 -9.30
N ASN A 366 -10.44 3.78 -8.37
CA ASN A 366 -10.02 3.48 -7.01
C ASN A 366 -11.13 3.69 -5.98
N THR A 367 -12.31 4.14 -6.39
CA THR A 367 -13.43 4.34 -5.46
C THR A 367 -13.92 3.01 -4.92
N GLY A 368 -14.22 2.99 -3.63
CA GLY A 368 -14.61 1.80 -2.87
C GLY A 368 -13.44 0.89 -2.51
N ARG A 369 -12.21 1.15 -2.99
CA ARG A 369 -11.02 0.45 -2.49
C ARG A 369 -10.83 0.75 -1.01
N TYR A 370 -10.50 -0.28 -0.26
CA TYR A 370 -10.26 -0.19 1.16
C TYR A 370 -9.20 -1.18 1.61
N GLU A 371 -8.56 -0.90 2.73
CA GLU A 371 -7.69 -1.84 3.44
C GLU A 371 -7.63 -1.52 4.94
N PHE A 372 -7.24 -2.53 5.73
CA PHE A 372 -6.98 -2.38 7.16
C PHE A 372 -5.47 -2.28 7.41
N LEU A 373 -5.06 -1.30 8.20
CA LEU A 373 -3.67 -1.06 8.57
C LEU A 373 -3.57 -0.84 10.08
N ARG A 374 -2.36 -0.99 10.63
CA ARG A 374 -2.09 -0.63 12.04
C ARG A 374 -1.19 0.58 12.12
N ILE A 375 -1.52 1.49 13.04
CA ILE A 375 -0.73 2.70 13.30
C ILE A 375 0.59 2.33 13.99
N ALA A 376 1.71 2.76 13.42
CA ALA A 376 3.01 2.74 14.07
C ALA A 376 3.23 3.98 14.93
N SER A 377 2.84 5.17 14.44
CA SER A 377 2.91 6.40 15.21
C SER A 377 2.02 7.50 14.62
N VAL A 378 1.76 8.56 15.40
CA VAL A 378 0.99 9.74 14.98
C VAL A 378 1.82 11.01 15.20
N ASP A 379 2.16 11.68 14.10
CA ASP A 379 2.80 12.99 14.10
C ASP A 379 1.72 14.07 14.05
N ARG A 380 1.49 14.70 15.21
CA ARG A 380 0.43 15.71 15.38
C ARG A 380 0.83 17.09 14.86
N VAL A 381 2.13 17.34 14.66
CA VAL A 381 2.62 18.61 14.10
C VAL A 381 2.33 18.63 12.60
N GLU A 382 2.71 17.55 11.91
CA GLU A 382 2.52 17.43 10.45
C GLU A 382 1.17 16.78 10.07
N LYS A 383 0.33 16.42 11.05
CA LYS A 383 -0.97 15.75 10.85
C LYS A 383 -0.85 14.41 10.15
N ARG A 384 0.24 13.67 10.41
CA ARG A 384 0.53 12.40 9.74
C ARG A 384 0.24 11.22 10.65
N VAL A 385 -0.34 10.17 10.07
CA VAL A 385 -0.47 8.85 10.67
C VAL A 385 0.45 7.90 9.91
N ILE A 386 1.40 7.30 10.61
CA ILE A 386 2.38 6.37 10.05
C ILE A 386 1.90 4.95 10.31
N PHE A 387 1.95 4.10 9.30
CA PHE A 387 1.52 2.70 9.33
C PHE A 387 2.71 1.77 9.60
N THR A 388 2.42 0.63 10.24
CA THR A 388 3.39 -0.45 10.50
C THR A 388 3.81 -1.19 9.22
N THR A 389 2.95 -1.18 8.20
CA THR A 389 3.15 -1.85 6.92
C THR A 389 2.80 -0.91 5.77
N PRO A 390 3.41 -1.06 4.59
CA PRO A 390 2.97 -0.34 3.41
C PRO A 390 1.51 -0.68 3.07
N LYS A 391 0.76 0.33 2.63
CA LYS A 391 -0.51 0.14 1.96
C LYS A 391 -0.29 -0.63 0.65
N VAL A 392 -1.24 -1.47 0.28
CA VAL A 392 -1.20 -2.27 -0.96
C VAL A 392 -2.15 -1.73 -2.03
N ASN A 393 -3.08 -0.84 -1.66
CA ASN A 393 -4.00 -0.20 -2.60
C ASN A 393 -3.61 1.25 -2.92
N TRP A 394 -4.32 1.79 -3.91
CA TRP A 394 -4.19 3.14 -4.43
C TRP A 394 -5.54 3.85 -4.38
N TYR A 395 -5.52 5.16 -4.12
CA TYR A 395 -6.73 5.91 -3.74
C TYR A 395 -6.94 7.22 -4.53
N GLY A 396 -6.06 7.52 -5.47
CA GLY A 396 -6.05 8.70 -6.33
C GLY A 396 -6.85 8.56 -7.63
N ASN A 397 -6.72 9.54 -8.52
CA ASN A 397 -7.51 9.63 -9.76
C ASN A 397 -7.29 8.49 -10.76
N ALA A 398 -6.06 8.02 -10.91
CA ALA A 398 -5.69 6.99 -11.89
C ALA A 398 -5.44 5.64 -11.20
N ALA A 399 -5.51 4.57 -11.98
CA ALA A 399 -5.01 3.27 -11.52
C ALA A 399 -3.57 3.43 -11.00
N PHE A 400 -3.26 2.81 -9.87
CA PHE A 400 -1.93 2.86 -9.26
C PHE A 400 -1.43 4.26 -8.86
N SER A 401 -2.32 5.18 -8.53
CA SER A 401 -1.99 6.55 -8.13
C SER A 401 -2.69 6.95 -6.84
N ASP A 402 -2.05 7.81 -6.03
CA ASP A 402 -2.66 8.54 -4.91
C ASP A 402 -2.78 10.04 -5.17
N ALA A 403 -2.65 10.45 -6.43
CA ALA A 403 -2.80 11.84 -6.81
C ALA A 403 -4.24 12.34 -6.63
N ASN A 404 -4.36 13.64 -6.35
CA ASN A 404 -5.62 14.36 -6.28
C ASN A 404 -6.57 13.91 -5.16
N ILE A 405 -6.02 13.37 -4.07
CA ILE A 405 -6.76 13.14 -2.81
C ILE A 405 -7.00 14.49 -2.12
N GLY A 406 -8.16 14.65 -1.49
CA GLY A 406 -8.47 15.85 -0.72
C GLY A 406 -9.95 16.04 -0.42
N ILE A 407 -10.25 17.18 0.19
CA ILE A 407 -11.60 17.48 0.72
C ILE A 407 -12.44 18.38 -0.19
N ASP A 408 -11.81 19.10 -1.13
CA ASP A 408 -12.48 20.08 -2.00
C ASP A 408 -13.13 19.44 -3.23
N THR A 409 -14.15 20.07 -3.82
CA THR A 409 -14.79 19.61 -5.06
C THR A 409 -13.76 19.24 -6.13
N GLY A 410 -13.94 18.08 -6.77
CA GLY A 410 -12.99 17.57 -7.77
C GLY A 410 -11.75 16.90 -7.19
N LYS A 411 -11.76 16.49 -5.92
CA LYS A 411 -10.76 15.59 -5.31
C LYS A 411 -11.33 14.21 -4.98
N GLN A 412 -10.47 13.20 -4.92
CA GLN A 412 -10.80 11.88 -4.38
C GLN A 412 -11.02 11.99 -2.87
N ARG A 413 -12.14 11.44 -2.40
CA ARG A 413 -12.57 11.53 -1.00
C ARG A 413 -12.10 10.31 -0.24
N VAL A 414 -10.91 10.39 0.31
CA VAL A 414 -10.33 9.29 1.08
C VAL A 414 -10.52 9.54 2.57
N MET A 415 -10.95 8.52 3.29
CA MET A 415 -11.19 8.55 4.72
C MET A 415 -10.29 7.54 5.43
N LEU A 416 -9.70 7.99 6.53
CA LEU A 416 -9.07 7.13 7.53
C LEU A 416 -9.99 7.09 8.75
N MET A 417 -10.36 5.90 9.20
CA MET A 417 -11.26 5.69 10.33
C MET A 417 -10.64 4.67 11.28
N ARG A 418 -10.62 4.95 12.58
CA ARG A 418 -10.24 3.94 13.58
C ARG A 418 -11.25 2.79 13.56
N VAL A 419 -10.76 1.56 13.68
CA VAL A 419 -11.57 0.34 13.76
C VAL A 419 -11.48 -0.18 15.19
N PRO A 420 -12.54 -0.03 16.00
CA PRO A 420 -12.55 -0.55 17.35
C PRO A 420 -12.43 -2.07 17.37
N ASN A 421 -11.65 -2.58 18.31
CA ASN A 421 -11.40 -4.00 18.57
C ASN A 421 -12.03 -4.37 19.93
N TYR A 422 -13.34 -4.58 19.97
CA TYR A 422 -14.07 -4.89 21.19
C TYR A 422 -13.86 -6.34 21.65
N LEU A 423 -13.94 -6.57 22.97
CA LEU A 423 -14.00 -7.91 23.56
C LEU A 423 -15.34 -8.57 23.21
N ASP A 424 -16.45 -7.98 23.66
CA ASP A 424 -17.82 -8.39 23.33
C ASP A 424 -18.64 -7.15 22.94
N VAL A 425 -19.69 -7.34 22.13
CA VAL A 425 -20.63 -6.28 21.78
C VAL A 425 -22.07 -6.76 21.98
N THR A 426 -22.83 -6.06 22.82
CA THR A 426 -24.26 -6.31 23.04
C THR A 426 -25.09 -5.14 22.55
N VAL A 427 -25.97 -5.35 21.57
CA VAL A 427 -26.84 -4.31 21.01
C VAL A 427 -28.31 -4.66 21.21
N ASN A 428 -28.93 -4.05 22.21
CA ASN A 428 -30.38 -4.11 22.47
C ASN A 428 -31.12 -2.83 22.04
N GLY A 429 -30.40 -1.71 21.91
CA GLY A 429 -30.88 -0.47 21.30
C GLY A 429 -30.46 -0.35 19.84
N LYS A 430 -29.99 0.83 19.44
CA LYS A 430 -29.50 1.13 18.09
C LYS A 430 -28.03 1.51 18.08
N LEU A 431 -27.18 0.70 17.44
CA LEU A 431 -25.83 1.06 17.04
C LEU A 431 -25.86 1.66 15.63
N THR A 432 -25.24 2.83 15.44
CA THR A 432 -25.24 3.56 14.16
C THR A 432 -23.95 4.35 13.97
N GLY A 433 -23.85 5.06 12.85
CA GLY A 433 -22.76 5.97 12.53
C GLY A 433 -23.26 7.33 12.08
N SER A 434 -22.32 8.20 11.75
CA SER A 434 -22.59 9.51 11.18
C SER A 434 -22.88 9.40 9.68
N ARG A 435 -23.85 10.18 9.21
CA ARG A 435 -24.24 10.24 7.79
C ARG A 435 -23.15 10.88 6.94
N TRP A 436 -23.02 10.51 5.67
CA TRP A 436 -22.25 11.26 4.68
C TRP A 436 -23.03 12.47 4.14
N PRO A 437 -22.40 13.64 3.88
CA PRO A 437 -21.07 14.10 4.30
C PRO A 437 -21.18 14.93 5.61
N TRP A 438 -21.48 14.29 6.75
CA TRP A 438 -21.55 14.99 8.03
C TRP A 438 -20.15 15.40 8.47
N GLY A 439 -19.94 16.69 8.76
CA GLY A 439 -18.61 17.23 9.03
C GLY A 439 -17.71 17.32 7.78
N GLY A 440 -18.30 17.29 6.57
CA GLY A 440 -17.59 17.40 5.30
C GLY A 440 -17.31 16.05 4.64
N SER A 441 -16.16 15.92 3.98
CA SER A 441 -15.78 14.86 3.03
C SER A 441 -15.50 13.46 3.65
N LYS A 442 -16.24 13.03 4.67
CA LYS A 442 -16.06 11.75 5.39
C LYS A 442 -17.39 11.19 5.95
N ASN A 443 -17.31 10.04 6.64
CA ASN A 443 -18.41 9.28 7.27
C ASN A 443 -19.26 8.44 6.30
N GLY A 444 -20.39 7.90 6.78
CA GLY A 444 -21.20 6.90 6.08
C GLY A 444 -20.75 5.45 6.34
N VAL A 445 -19.76 5.23 7.21
CA VAL A 445 -19.17 3.91 7.49
C VAL A 445 -19.27 3.58 8.98
N VAL A 446 -19.72 2.37 9.28
CA VAL A 446 -19.60 1.72 10.59
C VAL A 446 -18.74 0.47 10.40
N ALA A 447 -17.58 0.42 11.06
CA ALA A 447 -16.65 -0.70 11.00
C ALA A 447 -16.10 -0.99 12.41
N PHE A 448 -16.15 -2.25 12.83
CA PHE A 448 -15.57 -2.69 14.10
C PHE A 448 -15.28 -4.20 14.08
N ARG A 449 -14.44 -4.63 15.03
CA ARG A 449 -14.14 -6.03 15.29
C ARG A 449 -14.58 -6.46 16.69
N VAL A 450 -14.85 -7.75 16.85
CA VAL A 450 -15.21 -8.38 18.12
C VAL A 450 -14.36 -9.64 18.33
N ASN A 451 -13.60 -9.69 19.42
CA ASN A 451 -12.79 -10.86 19.75
C ASN A 451 -13.67 -12.04 20.23
N GLY A 452 -14.72 -11.73 20.96
CA GLY A 452 -15.72 -12.67 21.47
C GLY A 452 -17.01 -12.63 20.63
N THR A 453 -18.12 -12.25 21.27
CA THR A 453 -19.45 -12.38 20.70
C THR A 453 -20.10 -11.02 20.42
N LEU A 454 -20.63 -10.87 19.21
CA LEU A 454 -21.64 -9.86 18.90
C LEU A 454 -23.03 -10.47 19.14
N ASN A 455 -23.79 -9.91 20.08
CA ASN A 455 -25.15 -10.35 20.39
C ASN A 455 -26.15 -9.19 20.58
N GLY A 456 -27.42 -9.53 20.72
CA GLY A 456 -28.49 -8.58 20.93
C GLY A 456 -29.88 -9.20 20.85
N GLY A 457 -30.84 -8.59 21.54
CA GLY A 457 -32.25 -8.98 21.47
C GLY A 457 -32.88 -8.72 20.10
N VAL A 458 -34.10 -9.22 19.90
CA VAL A 458 -34.85 -9.10 18.64
C VAL A 458 -35.13 -7.64 18.22
N ASP A 459 -35.17 -6.72 19.17
CA ASP A 459 -35.36 -5.29 18.93
C ASP A 459 -34.05 -4.52 18.69
N GLY A 460 -32.91 -5.18 18.88
CA GLY A 460 -31.58 -4.61 18.66
C GLY A 460 -31.35 -4.26 17.19
N LYS A 461 -30.73 -3.10 16.93
CA LYS A 461 -30.51 -2.59 15.57
C LYS A 461 -29.06 -2.17 15.38
N ILE A 462 -28.40 -2.70 14.35
CA ILE A 462 -27.20 -2.08 13.78
C ILE A 462 -27.63 -1.47 12.45
N ASP A 463 -27.87 -0.17 12.47
CA ASP A 463 -28.60 0.53 11.42
C ASP A 463 -27.78 1.67 10.83
N VAL A 464 -27.36 1.47 9.58
CA VAL A 464 -26.67 2.46 8.74
C VAL A 464 -27.55 2.91 7.56
N SER A 465 -28.87 2.76 7.67
CA SER A 465 -29.80 3.21 6.62
C SER A 465 -29.77 4.73 6.45
N GLY A 466 -29.82 5.18 5.20
CA GLY A 466 -29.81 6.61 4.86
C GLY A 466 -28.50 7.35 5.15
N LEU A 467 -27.43 6.66 5.58
CA LEU A 467 -26.11 7.25 5.88
C LEU A 467 -25.22 7.45 4.65
N GLY A 468 -25.62 6.95 3.48
CA GLY A 468 -24.93 7.10 2.20
C GLY A 468 -25.16 8.45 1.52
N TYR A 469 -24.96 8.50 0.21
CA TYR A 469 -25.00 9.76 -0.53
C TYR A 469 -26.40 10.40 -0.50
N GLY A 470 -26.47 11.71 -0.28
CA GLY A 470 -27.70 12.51 -0.32
C GLY A 470 -27.85 13.31 -1.62
N SER A 471 -28.95 14.06 -1.75
CA SER A 471 -29.32 14.80 -2.96
C SER A 471 -29.28 16.34 -2.87
N THR A 472 -28.92 16.94 -1.73
CA THR A 472 -29.12 18.38 -1.44
C THR A 472 -27.79 19.14 -1.42
N THR A 473 -27.55 20.26 -2.12
CA THR A 473 -28.39 21.44 -2.41
C THR A 473 -27.99 22.18 -3.70
N GLY A 474 -28.98 22.66 -4.47
CA GLY A 474 -28.89 23.84 -5.35
C GLY A 474 -27.99 23.77 -6.58
N TYR A 475 -28.60 23.77 -7.76
CA TYR A 475 -28.04 23.39 -9.07
C TYR A 475 -27.89 21.89 -9.24
N ALA A 476 -28.50 21.38 -10.31
CA ALA A 476 -28.16 20.09 -10.88
C ALA A 476 -26.73 20.16 -11.43
N GLY A 477 -25.76 20.21 -10.53
CA GLY A 477 -24.33 20.17 -10.83
C GLY A 477 -23.88 18.72 -10.75
N ALA A 478 -23.27 18.25 -11.82
CA ALA A 478 -22.68 16.93 -12.01
C ALA A 478 -21.54 16.57 -11.03
N TYR A 479 -21.60 16.99 -9.76
CA TYR A 479 -20.44 17.02 -8.86
C TYR A 479 -20.63 16.42 -7.47
N VAL A 480 -21.86 16.13 -7.01
CA VAL A 480 -22.07 15.64 -5.62
C VAL A 480 -22.48 14.16 -5.52
N SER A 481 -22.77 13.50 -6.64
CA SER A 481 -23.17 12.09 -6.72
C SER A 481 -22.39 11.26 -7.74
N THR A 482 -21.37 11.84 -8.39
CA THR A 482 -20.86 11.38 -9.69
C THR A 482 -19.76 10.32 -9.68
N ALA A 483 -19.74 9.44 -8.67
CA ALA A 483 -18.90 8.26 -8.78
C ALA A 483 -19.66 7.03 -9.30
N TYR A 484 -20.86 6.74 -8.79
CA TYR A 484 -21.60 5.54 -9.20
C TYR A 484 -23.12 5.70 -9.06
N GLY A 485 -23.83 5.39 -10.15
CA GLY A 485 -25.25 5.10 -10.10
C GLY A 485 -26.16 6.22 -9.59
N ALA A 486 -25.83 7.49 -9.75
CA ALA A 486 -26.78 8.55 -9.37
C ALA A 486 -28.02 8.55 -10.28
N GLY A 487 -29.19 8.83 -9.73
CA GLY A 487 -30.38 9.13 -10.52
C GLY A 487 -30.12 10.30 -11.48
N GLY A 488 -30.56 10.17 -12.72
CA GLY A 488 -30.26 11.08 -13.82
C GLY A 488 -30.86 12.49 -13.66
N VAL A 489 -30.30 13.42 -14.43
CA VAL A 489 -30.78 14.81 -14.59
C VAL A 489 -31.24 15.00 -16.04
N PRO A 490 -32.38 15.65 -16.34
CA PRO A 490 -32.80 15.88 -17.72
C PRO A 490 -31.85 16.85 -18.43
N PRO A 491 -31.49 16.62 -19.69
CA PRO A 491 -30.81 17.63 -20.49
C PRO A 491 -31.77 18.79 -20.79
N THR A 492 -31.36 20.01 -20.43
CA THR A 492 -31.71 21.29 -21.11
C THR A 492 -33.01 22.06 -20.79
N ASN A 493 -33.68 21.88 -19.65
CA ASN A 493 -34.76 22.83 -19.26
C ASN A 493 -34.55 23.46 -17.87
N PRO A 494 -34.40 24.80 -17.75
CA PRO A 494 -34.36 25.46 -16.44
C PRO A 494 -35.73 25.32 -15.78
N GLY A 495 -35.85 24.36 -14.85
CA GLY A 495 -37.08 24.03 -14.12
C GLY A 495 -37.47 22.54 -14.14
N GLY A 496 -36.87 21.71 -15.01
CA GLY A 496 -37.15 20.27 -15.05
C GLY A 496 -36.28 19.47 -14.09
N GLY A 497 -36.82 18.99 -12.98
CA GLY A 497 -36.10 18.12 -12.04
C GLY A 497 -35.92 16.70 -12.57
N GLY A 498 -34.82 16.07 -12.18
CA GLY A 498 -34.47 14.69 -12.52
C GLY A 498 -34.77 13.75 -11.39
N SER A 499 -35.95 13.14 -11.42
CA SER A 499 -36.47 12.30 -10.33
C SER A 499 -36.12 10.82 -10.48
N GLY A 500 -34.98 10.49 -11.11
CA GLY A 500 -34.54 9.09 -11.23
C GLY A 500 -34.13 8.50 -9.88
N GLY A 501 -34.44 7.23 -9.63
CA GLY A 501 -33.95 6.51 -8.47
C GLY A 501 -32.43 6.32 -8.53
N GLY A 502 -31.77 6.26 -7.37
CA GLY A 502 -30.35 5.91 -7.29
C GLY A 502 -30.14 4.44 -7.68
N GLY A 503 -29.10 4.13 -8.45
CA GLY A 503 -28.64 2.78 -8.74
C GLY A 503 -27.91 2.15 -7.57
N GLY A 504 -27.90 0.83 -7.49
CA GLY A 504 -27.27 0.10 -6.41
C GLY A 504 -26.47 -1.08 -6.93
N TYR A 505 -26.29 -2.08 -6.08
CA TYR A 505 -25.68 -3.31 -6.50
C TYR A 505 -26.55 -4.07 -7.51
N GLY A 506 -25.99 -4.36 -8.70
CA GLY A 506 -26.57 -5.23 -9.73
C GLY A 506 -28.01 -4.90 -10.14
N THR A 507 -28.48 -3.70 -9.76
CA THR A 507 -29.83 -3.21 -9.96
C THR A 507 -29.76 -1.71 -10.19
N THR A 508 -30.22 -1.30 -11.36
CA THR A 508 -30.38 0.12 -11.68
C THR A 508 -31.50 0.71 -10.85
N GLY A 509 -31.43 2.01 -10.59
CA GLY A 509 -32.58 2.75 -10.07
C GLY A 509 -33.70 2.75 -11.11
N THR A 510 -34.94 2.89 -10.65
CA THR A 510 -36.08 3.06 -11.55
C THR A 510 -36.04 4.46 -12.18
N SER A 511 -36.37 4.55 -13.46
CA SER A 511 -36.49 5.85 -14.14
C SER A 511 -37.74 6.59 -13.67
N GLY A 512 -37.58 7.86 -13.34
CA GLY A 512 -38.67 8.81 -13.12
C GLY A 512 -38.80 9.73 -14.33
N THR A 513 -38.83 11.05 -14.11
CA THR A 513 -38.69 12.06 -15.18
C THR A 513 -37.28 12.14 -15.77
N ALA A 514 -36.33 11.42 -15.17
CA ALA A 514 -34.99 11.21 -15.68
C ALA A 514 -34.59 9.74 -15.51
N PRO A 515 -33.58 9.25 -16.26
CA PRO A 515 -33.10 7.89 -16.13
C PRO A 515 -32.73 7.55 -14.70
N GLY A 516 -33.01 6.33 -14.25
CA GLY A 516 -32.47 5.83 -12.99
C GLY A 516 -30.94 5.64 -13.07
N GLY A 517 -30.29 5.63 -11.92
CA GLY A 517 -28.85 5.44 -11.86
C GLY A 517 -28.42 4.03 -12.25
N SER A 518 -27.23 3.94 -12.86
CA SER A 518 -26.59 2.67 -13.23
C SER A 518 -26.26 1.79 -12.02
N ASP A 519 -26.19 0.48 -12.24
CA ASP A 519 -25.72 -0.47 -11.25
C ASP A 519 -24.18 -0.43 -11.07
N TYR A 520 -23.70 -0.91 -9.92
CA TYR A 520 -22.28 -0.94 -9.58
C TYR A 520 -21.94 -1.99 -8.51
N GLY A 521 -20.66 -2.17 -8.21
CA GLY A 521 -20.18 -3.05 -7.14
C GLY A 521 -20.05 -4.52 -7.54
N GLN A 522 -19.35 -5.29 -6.69
CA GLN A 522 -19.12 -6.73 -6.87
C GLN A 522 -19.72 -7.57 -5.72
N PRO A 523 -20.18 -8.81 -6.01
CA PRO A 523 -20.91 -9.62 -5.03
C PRO A 523 -20.11 -9.86 -3.75
N GLU A 524 -18.80 -9.99 -3.90
CA GLU A 524 -17.86 -10.30 -2.82
C GLU A 524 -17.63 -9.11 -1.89
N LEU A 525 -18.02 -7.89 -2.26
CA LEU A 525 -17.66 -6.66 -1.56
C LEU A 525 -16.13 -6.53 -1.35
N GLY A 526 -15.34 -6.85 -2.38
CA GLY A 526 -13.91 -6.51 -2.45
C GLY A 526 -13.65 -5.00 -2.61
N LEU A 527 -14.69 -4.25 -2.98
CA LEU A 527 -14.80 -2.81 -2.84
C LEU A 527 -16.09 -2.52 -2.05
N LEU A 528 -16.04 -1.52 -1.16
CA LEU A 528 -17.17 -1.10 -0.34
C LEU A 528 -17.72 0.22 -0.85
N PHE A 529 -19.02 0.26 -1.12
CA PHE A 529 -19.69 1.46 -1.62
C PHE A 529 -20.82 1.91 -0.70
N LEU A 530 -20.97 3.23 -0.58
CA LEU A 530 -22.20 3.82 -0.09
C LEU A 530 -23.32 3.60 -1.12
N GLY A 531 -24.56 3.57 -0.65
CA GLY A 531 -25.72 3.67 -1.52
C GLY A 531 -25.77 5.03 -2.20
N SER A 532 -26.14 5.04 -3.49
CA SER A 532 -26.35 6.26 -4.25
C SER A 532 -27.59 7.03 -3.79
N GLY A 533 -27.55 8.35 -3.96
CA GLY A 533 -28.70 9.21 -3.73
C GLY A 533 -29.67 9.19 -4.91
N GLY A 534 -30.95 9.34 -4.62
CA GLY A 534 -31.97 9.58 -5.63
C GLY A 534 -31.87 11.00 -6.19
N GLY A 535 -32.37 11.18 -7.41
CA GLY A 535 -32.40 12.47 -8.08
C GLY A 535 -33.43 13.44 -7.49
N LYS A 536 -33.17 14.74 -7.61
CA LYS A 536 -34.03 15.81 -7.07
C LYS A 536 -35.29 15.98 -7.94
N GLY A 537 -36.43 16.18 -7.27
CA GLY A 537 -37.69 16.55 -7.89
C GLY A 537 -37.66 17.89 -8.64
N GLY A 538 -38.67 18.10 -9.48
CA GLY A 538 -38.83 19.30 -10.30
C GLY A 538 -39.14 20.54 -9.49
N ASP A 539 -38.54 21.67 -9.90
CA ASP A 539 -38.85 22.97 -9.32
C ASP A 539 -40.32 23.32 -9.59
N CYS A 540 -40.96 24.00 -8.64
CA CYS A 540 -42.36 24.43 -8.77
C CYS A 540 -42.39 25.96 -8.92
N PRO A 541 -42.53 26.49 -10.16
CA PRO A 541 -42.71 27.92 -10.37
C PRO A 541 -44.05 28.37 -9.78
N GLY A 542 -44.01 29.04 -8.62
CA GLY A 542 -45.21 29.55 -7.93
C GLY A 542 -45.46 28.94 -6.54
N CYS A 543 -44.68 27.93 -6.14
CA CYS A 543 -44.72 27.39 -4.77
C CYS A 543 -43.88 28.25 -3.81
N SER A 544 -44.18 28.16 -2.50
CA SER A 544 -43.40 28.83 -1.44
C SER A 544 -41.97 28.31 -1.31
N ASP A 545 -41.72 27.08 -1.75
CA ASP A 545 -40.37 26.55 -1.98
C ASP A 545 -40.19 26.36 -3.51
N PRO A 546 -39.43 27.23 -4.18
CA PRO A 546 -39.20 27.12 -5.61
C PRO A 546 -38.32 25.91 -5.96
N THR A 547 -37.65 25.30 -4.97
CA THR A 547 -36.79 24.14 -5.20
C THR A 547 -37.59 22.86 -5.03
N GLY A 548 -37.56 21.99 -6.05
CA GLY A 548 -38.24 20.69 -5.99
C GLY A 548 -37.78 19.82 -4.81
N PRO A 549 -38.60 18.82 -4.41
CA PRO A 549 -38.31 17.98 -3.25
C PRO A 549 -36.99 17.22 -3.42
N PRO A 550 -36.23 16.99 -2.33
CA PRO A 550 -34.94 16.30 -2.38
C PRO A 550 -35.13 14.83 -2.76
N GLY A 551 -34.18 14.26 -3.48
CA GLY A 551 -34.07 12.81 -3.61
C GLY A 551 -33.63 12.15 -2.30
N GLY A 552 -33.97 10.87 -2.15
CA GLY A 552 -33.68 10.07 -0.96
C GLY A 552 -32.18 9.79 -0.82
N SER A 553 -31.70 9.64 0.42
CA SER A 553 -30.31 9.27 0.67
C SER A 553 -30.07 7.78 0.48
N GLY A 554 -28.87 7.39 0.05
CA GLY A 554 -28.50 5.99 0.00
C GLY A 554 -28.17 5.39 1.37
N GLY A 555 -28.05 4.07 1.45
CA GLY A 555 -27.57 3.35 2.64
C GLY A 555 -26.07 3.53 2.89
N GLY A 556 -25.62 3.34 4.14
CA GLY A 556 -24.20 3.39 4.53
C GLY A 556 -23.42 2.11 4.24
N ILE A 557 -22.19 2.06 4.74
CA ILE A 557 -21.35 0.86 4.76
C ILE A 557 -21.33 0.32 6.20
N LEU A 558 -21.63 -0.97 6.36
CA LEU A 558 -21.46 -1.72 7.59
C LEU A 558 -20.41 -2.82 7.36
N TRP A 559 -19.36 -2.84 8.16
CA TRP A 559 -18.34 -3.89 8.16
C TRP A 559 -18.17 -4.45 9.58
N ILE A 560 -18.28 -5.77 9.73
CA ILE A 560 -18.19 -6.46 11.03
C ILE A 560 -17.24 -7.65 10.91
N GLY A 561 -16.21 -7.67 11.75
CA GLY A 561 -15.36 -8.85 11.99
C GLY A 561 -15.62 -9.42 13.38
N ALA A 562 -15.84 -10.73 13.54
CA ALA A 562 -16.10 -11.31 14.87
C ALA A 562 -15.64 -12.77 15.01
N GLN A 563 -15.40 -13.23 16.24
CA GLN A 563 -15.33 -14.68 16.48
C GLN A 563 -16.72 -15.31 16.32
N THR A 564 -17.70 -14.80 17.06
CA THR A 564 -19.09 -15.28 17.02
C THR A 564 -20.06 -14.13 16.81
N ILE A 565 -21.04 -14.32 15.92
CA ILE A 565 -22.20 -13.45 15.79
C ILE A 565 -23.44 -14.28 16.14
N ASP A 566 -24.14 -13.88 17.19
CA ASP A 566 -25.45 -14.40 17.58
C ASP A 566 -26.40 -13.20 17.78
N PHE A 567 -26.80 -12.61 16.66
CA PHE A 567 -27.53 -11.35 16.66
C PHE A 567 -28.93 -11.53 16.09
N GLN A 568 -29.93 -11.58 16.96
CA GLN A 568 -31.34 -11.82 16.59
C GLN A 568 -32.05 -10.56 16.05
N GLY A 569 -31.42 -9.39 16.22
CA GLY A 569 -31.93 -8.11 15.77
C GLY A 569 -31.79 -7.87 14.26
N SER A 570 -31.76 -6.59 13.86
CA SER A 570 -31.67 -6.19 12.45
C SER A 570 -30.34 -5.53 12.09
N LEU A 571 -29.71 -5.98 11.00
CA LEU A 571 -28.60 -5.32 10.31
C LEU A 571 -29.15 -4.62 9.05
N THR A 572 -29.12 -3.29 9.02
CA THR A 572 -29.82 -2.52 7.98
C THR A 572 -28.94 -1.46 7.32
N SER A 573 -28.92 -1.44 6.00
CA SER A 573 -28.32 -0.39 5.17
C SER A 573 -29.26 0.00 4.03
N ASN A 574 -30.48 0.39 4.39
CA ASN A 574 -31.51 0.74 3.41
C ASN A 574 -31.30 2.16 2.86
N GLY A 575 -31.68 2.37 1.61
CA GLY A 575 -31.88 3.70 1.04
C GLY A 575 -33.17 4.34 1.54
N GLY A 576 -33.19 5.66 1.61
CA GLY A 576 -34.34 6.46 1.99
C GLY A 576 -35.23 6.79 0.78
N ASN A 577 -36.50 7.06 1.07
CA ASN A 577 -37.44 7.58 0.08
C ASN A 577 -37.08 9.01 -0.34
N GLY A 578 -37.40 9.36 -1.59
CA GLY A 578 -37.38 10.75 -2.02
C GLY A 578 -38.50 11.56 -1.38
N GLY A 579 -38.33 12.89 -1.39
CA GLY A 579 -39.33 13.82 -0.88
C GLY A 579 -40.61 13.80 -1.71
N GLU A 580 -41.72 14.04 -1.04
CA GLU A 580 -43.05 14.05 -1.64
C GLU A 580 -43.20 15.17 -2.69
N ALA A 581 -44.04 14.92 -3.70
CA ALA A 581 -44.33 15.90 -4.73
C ALA A 581 -45.14 17.08 -4.17
N PHE A 582 -44.80 18.30 -4.58
CA PHE A 582 -45.66 19.47 -4.36
C PHE A 582 -46.86 19.47 -5.32
N ILE A 583 -47.89 20.27 -5.01
CA ILE A 583 -49.02 20.51 -5.91
C ILE A 583 -48.46 21.13 -7.22
N ASN A 584 -48.43 20.34 -8.29
CA ASN A 584 -47.84 20.65 -9.61
C ASN A 584 -46.30 20.45 -9.77
N GLY A 585 -45.61 19.79 -8.83
CA GLY A 585 -44.18 19.44 -8.93
C GLY A 585 -43.92 17.92 -9.02
N ASN A 586 -42.71 17.51 -9.39
CA ASN A 586 -42.30 16.09 -9.38
C ASN A 586 -41.68 15.71 -8.03
N ALA A 587 -41.93 14.49 -7.53
CA ALA A 587 -41.29 13.96 -6.32
C ALA A 587 -39.78 13.73 -6.53
N GLY A 588 -39.03 13.61 -5.44
CA GLY A 588 -37.64 13.16 -5.49
C GLY A 588 -37.57 11.65 -5.77
N GLY A 589 -36.55 11.21 -6.51
CA GLY A 589 -36.25 9.78 -6.64
C GLY A 589 -35.74 9.20 -5.32
N ALA A 590 -35.89 7.90 -5.11
CA ALA A 590 -35.43 7.23 -3.90
C ALA A 590 -33.92 6.87 -3.97
N GLY A 591 -33.27 6.77 -2.81
CA GLY A 591 -31.87 6.36 -2.68
C GLY A 591 -31.71 4.84 -2.68
N ALA A 592 -30.52 4.37 -3.07
CA ALA A 592 -30.21 2.95 -3.12
C ALA A 592 -29.75 2.37 -1.77
N GLY A 593 -29.88 1.07 -1.58
CA GLY A 593 -29.26 0.37 -0.43
C GLY A 593 -27.73 0.43 -0.48
N GLY A 594 -27.10 0.32 0.69
CA GLY A 594 -25.64 0.37 0.84
C GLY A 594 -24.96 -1.00 0.93
N SER A 595 -23.79 -1.07 1.56
CA SER A 595 -23.00 -2.29 1.69
C SER A 595 -23.06 -2.84 3.12
N ILE A 596 -23.25 -4.15 3.28
CA ILE A 596 -23.09 -4.88 4.54
C ILE A 596 -22.09 -6.01 4.31
N ARG A 597 -20.96 -5.99 5.01
CA ARG A 597 -19.95 -7.05 4.97
C ARG A 597 -19.74 -7.63 6.36
N ILE A 598 -19.81 -8.95 6.47
CA ILE A 598 -19.73 -9.68 7.72
C ILE A 598 -18.69 -10.78 7.56
N GLU A 599 -17.77 -10.87 8.50
CA GLU A 599 -16.71 -11.86 8.56
C GLU A 599 -16.68 -12.46 9.97
N ALA A 600 -16.98 -13.75 10.13
CA ALA A 600 -16.87 -14.39 11.43
C ALA A 600 -16.63 -15.89 11.36
N HIS A 601 -16.40 -16.57 12.48
CA HIS A 601 -16.33 -18.03 12.46
C HIS A 601 -17.73 -18.64 12.47
N THR A 602 -18.54 -18.23 13.44
CA THR A 602 -19.88 -18.76 13.69
C THR A 602 -20.88 -17.63 13.58
N ILE A 603 -21.88 -17.78 12.73
CA ILE A 603 -22.86 -16.74 12.44
C ILE A 603 -24.28 -17.26 12.62
N THR A 604 -25.06 -16.53 13.41
CA THR A 604 -26.52 -16.57 13.47
C THR A 604 -27.02 -15.14 13.39
N LEU A 605 -27.86 -14.85 12.40
CA LEU A 605 -28.38 -13.51 12.14
C LEU A 605 -29.91 -13.51 12.14
N GLY A 606 -30.50 -12.44 12.66
CA GLY A 606 -31.91 -12.13 12.51
C GLY A 606 -32.20 -11.55 11.13
N THR A 607 -32.60 -10.29 11.09
CA THR A 607 -32.97 -9.62 9.84
C THR A 607 -31.75 -8.94 9.21
N VAL A 608 -31.53 -9.13 7.91
CA VAL A 608 -30.57 -8.35 7.12
C VAL A 608 -31.30 -7.65 5.97
N SER A 609 -31.10 -6.35 5.83
CA SER A 609 -31.79 -5.54 4.82
C SER A 609 -30.90 -4.50 4.17
N VAL A 610 -30.93 -4.45 2.85
CA VAL A 610 -30.21 -3.49 1.99
C VAL A 610 -31.11 -3.00 0.86
N LEU A 611 -32.37 -2.70 1.16
CA LEU A 611 -33.35 -2.26 0.16
C LEU A 611 -33.08 -0.82 -0.28
N GLY A 612 -33.37 -0.49 -1.54
CA GLY A 612 -33.55 0.89 -1.94
C GLY A 612 -34.88 1.44 -1.40
N GLY A 613 -35.02 2.77 -1.35
CA GLY A 613 -36.31 3.38 -1.08
C GLY A 613 -37.29 3.12 -2.23
N THR A 614 -38.59 3.22 -1.98
CA THR A 614 -39.66 2.75 -2.88
C THR A 614 -40.64 3.84 -3.29
N TYR A 615 -40.32 5.11 -3.03
CA TYR A 615 -41.22 6.22 -3.32
C TYR A 615 -40.86 6.87 -4.66
N TYR A 616 -41.89 6.98 -5.52
CA TYR A 616 -41.86 7.56 -6.88
C TYR A 616 -40.97 6.83 -7.89
N ALA A 617 -39.65 6.84 -7.67
CA ALA A 617 -38.68 6.14 -8.48
C ALA A 617 -37.77 5.33 -7.56
N ASP A 618 -38.00 4.02 -7.52
CA ASP A 618 -37.33 3.11 -6.60
C ASP A 618 -35.81 3.16 -6.74
N GLY A 619 -35.12 3.15 -5.60
CA GLY A 619 -33.68 2.98 -5.55
C GLY A 619 -33.28 1.53 -5.79
N GLY A 620 -32.10 1.33 -6.35
CA GLY A 620 -31.46 0.03 -6.47
C GLY A 620 -31.21 -0.60 -5.09
N ARG A 621 -31.08 -1.92 -5.08
CA ARG A 621 -30.74 -2.69 -3.87
C ARG A 621 -29.25 -2.54 -3.56
N GLY A 622 -28.91 -2.55 -2.29
CA GLY A 622 -27.54 -2.71 -1.83
C GLY A 622 -27.09 -4.17 -1.85
N ARG A 623 -25.96 -4.44 -1.17
CA ARG A 623 -25.28 -5.74 -1.19
C ARG A 623 -24.89 -6.18 0.21
N VAL A 624 -25.05 -7.47 0.45
CA VAL A 624 -24.57 -8.16 1.64
C VAL A 624 -23.52 -9.19 1.22
N ALA A 625 -22.36 -9.22 1.87
CA ALA A 625 -21.39 -10.31 1.75
C ALA A 625 -21.12 -10.91 3.13
N ILE A 626 -21.27 -12.23 3.25
CA ILE A 626 -21.12 -12.98 4.50
C ILE A 626 -20.03 -14.04 4.32
N TYR A 627 -18.97 -13.92 5.10
CA TYR A 627 -17.87 -14.86 5.15
C TYR A 627 -17.91 -15.58 6.49
N TYR A 628 -17.92 -16.92 6.45
CA TYR A 628 -17.95 -17.73 7.66
C TYR A 628 -16.94 -18.88 7.62
N ALA A 629 -16.28 -19.16 8.74
CA ALA A 629 -15.30 -20.26 8.83
C ALA A 629 -15.92 -21.59 9.26
N ASN A 630 -16.75 -21.57 10.30
CA ASN A 630 -17.30 -22.77 10.95
C ASN A 630 -18.74 -23.03 10.49
N SER A 631 -19.65 -22.08 10.71
CA SER A 631 -21.06 -22.27 10.40
C SER A 631 -21.83 -20.97 10.23
N LEU A 632 -22.85 -21.02 9.37
CA LEU A 632 -23.91 -20.04 9.25
C LEU A 632 -25.26 -20.74 9.50
N SER A 633 -25.82 -20.58 10.69
CA SER A 633 -26.93 -21.41 11.22
C SER A 633 -28.22 -21.33 10.38
N ASN A 634 -28.45 -20.21 9.69
CA ASN A 634 -29.61 -19.97 8.84
C ASN A 634 -29.21 -19.69 7.37
N HIS A 635 -28.19 -20.40 6.89
CA HIS A 635 -27.63 -20.28 5.55
C HIS A 635 -28.71 -20.25 4.46
N ASP A 636 -29.63 -21.22 4.43
CA ASP A 636 -30.60 -21.34 3.34
C ASP A 636 -31.57 -20.14 3.30
N THR A 637 -31.95 -19.62 4.47
CA THR A 637 -32.81 -18.46 4.58
C THR A 637 -32.11 -17.18 4.13
N ILE A 638 -30.84 -17.00 4.45
CA ILE A 638 -30.12 -15.74 4.16
C ILE A 638 -29.46 -15.76 2.78
N CYS A 639 -28.75 -16.84 2.45
CA CYS A 639 -27.86 -16.90 1.29
C CYS A 639 -28.54 -17.35 0.01
N ILE A 640 -29.61 -18.15 0.10
CA ILE A 640 -30.30 -18.71 -1.08
C ILE A 640 -31.51 -17.86 -1.46
N SER A 641 -32.20 -17.28 -0.48
CA SER A 641 -33.46 -16.57 -0.73
C SER A 641 -33.32 -15.10 -1.17
N GLN A 642 -32.13 -14.51 -1.02
CA GLN A 642 -31.89 -13.08 -1.28
C GLN A 642 -30.82 -12.88 -2.37
N SER A 643 -31.23 -12.37 -3.54
CA SER A 643 -30.31 -12.08 -4.66
C SER A 643 -29.23 -11.03 -4.34
N SER A 644 -29.45 -10.22 -3.30
CA SER A 644 -28.50 -9.22 -2.77
C SER A 644 -27.45 -9.80 -1.83
N VAL A 645 -27.47 -11.10 -1.54
CA VAL A 645 -26.54 -11.73 -0.58
C VAL A 645 -25.54 -12.61 -1.30
N TYR A 646 -24.27 -12.46 -0.93
CA TYR A 646 -23.18 -13.37 -1.26
C TYR A 646 -22.73 -14.06 0.03
N CYS A 647 -22.64 -15.38 0.02
CA CYS A 647 -22.16 -16.13 1.16
C CYS A 647 -21.01 -17.04 0.76
N ARG A 648 -19.99 -17.08 1.60
CA ARG A 648 -18.82 -17.92 1.36
C ARG A 648 -18.34 -18.55 2.65
N ASN A 649 -18.22 -19.87 2.63
CA ASN A 649 -17.45 -20.58 3.64
C ASN A 649 -15.95 -20.44 3.32
N THR A 650 -15.17 -19.85 4.24
CA THR A 650 -13.74 -19.57 4.06
C THR A 650 -12.84 -20.79 4.32
N THR A 651 -13.36 -21.87 4.94
CA THR A 651 -12.65 -23.13 5.16
C THR A 651 -12.93 -24.18 4.07
N ALA A 652 -14.01 -24.02 3.30
CA ALA A 652 -14.49 -25.02 2.33
C ALA A 652 -13.83 -24.95 0.93
N ALA A 653 -12.94 -23.99 0.67
CA ALA A 653 -12.16 -23.89 -0.57
C ALA A 653 -10.80 -23.24 -0.29
N GLY A 654 -9.70 -23.85 -0.76
CA GLY A 654 -8.34 -23.26 -0.70
C GLY A 654 -8.33 -21.81 -1.21
N PRO A 655 -7.40 -20.97 -0.72
CA PRO A 655 -7.69 -19.58 -0.37
C PRO A 655 -7.94 -18.72 -1.61
N PRO A 656 -9.07 -18.01 -1.64
CA PRO A 656 -9.07 -16.64 -2.14
C PRO A 656 -9.28 -15.79 -0.91
N SER A 657 -8.26 -15.03 -0.56
CA SER A 657 -8.35 -14.00 0.46
C SER A 657 -9.37 -12.97 -0.01
N ALA A 658 -10.60 -13.09 0.46
CA ALA A 658 -11.71 -12.23 0.04
C ALA A 658 -11.70 -10.87 0.75
N THR A 659 -10.74 -10.65 1.65
CA THR A 659 -10.40 -9.38 2.30
C THR A 659 -8.93 -9.11 1.99
N PRO A 660 -8.51 -7.87 1.71
CA PRO A 660 -7.12 -7.49 1.92
C PRO A 660 -6.80 -7.82 3.38
N ILE A 661 -6.02 -8.88 3.60
CA ILE A 661 -5.57 -9.23 4.95
C ILE A 661 -4.91 -7.99 5.55
N THR A 662 -5.23 -7.67 6.81
CA THR A 662 -4.33 -6.85 7.61
C THR A 662 -2.98 -7.56 7.52
N PRO A 663 -1.95 -7.00 6.86
CA PRO A 663 -0.68 -7.68 6.78
C PRO A 663 -0.26 -7.99 8.22
N SER A 664 -0.01 -9.27 8.52
CA SER A 664 0.43 -9.64 9.87
C SER A 664 1.58 -8.71 10.22
N PRO A 665 1.60 -8.11 11.44
CA PRO A 665 2.71 -7.30 11.88
C PRO A 665 3.94 -8.21 11.84
N THR A 666 4.66 -8.12 10.73
CA THR A 666 6.01 -8.63 10.68
C THR A 666 6.71 -7.63 11.52
N SER A 667 7.10 -8.02 12.74
CA SER A 667 8.05 -7.23 13.50
C SER A 667 9.13 -6.83 12.51
N ILE A 668 9.31 -5.53 12.29
CA ILE A 668 10.46 -5.04 11.55
C ILE A 668 11.65 -5.49 12.39
N SER A 669 12.22 -6.64 12.02
CA SER A 669 13.49 -7.03 12.53
C SER A 669 14.49 -6.22 11.75
N PHE A 670 15.13 -5.27 12.42
CA PHE A 670 16.28 -4.54 11.90
C PHE A 670 17.53 -5.44 11.77
N THR A 671 17.36 -6.76 11.70
CA THR A 671 18.45 -7.69 11.41
C THR A 671 18.51 -7.95 9.92
N PRO A 672 19.64 -7.63 9.25
CA PRO A 672 19.88 -7.99 7.85
C PRO A 672 19.62 -9.48 7.59
N PRO A 673 19.25 -9.89 6.35
CA PRO A 673 19.27 -11.30 5.99
C PRO A 673 20.67 -11.85 6.26
N PRO A 674 20.81 -12.96 7.00
CA PRO A 674 22.12 -13.49 7.32
C PRO A 674 22.80 -13.97 6.03
N MET A 675 24.09 -13.65 5.87
CA MET A 675 24.96 -14.26 4.86
C MET A 675 25.28 -15.74 5.17
N GLY A 676 24.34 -16.46 5.80
CA GLY A 676 24.47 -17.83 6.27
C GLY A 676 23.11 -18.45 6.59
N GLY A 677 23.03 -19.78 6.55
CA GLY A 677 21.81 -20.51 6.90
C GLY A 677 21.39 -20.26 8.36
N THR A 678 20.12 -20.55 8.67
CA THR A 678 19.53 -20.31 10.00
C THR A 678 20.10 -21.22 11.10
N GLY A 679 20.89 -22.23 10.73
CA GLY A 679 21.35 -23.29 11.62
C GLY A 679 20.26 -24.27 12.06
N ALA A 680 19.03 -24.15 11.53
CA ALA A 680 17.88 -24.95 11.94
C ALA A 680 18.06 -26.46 11.68
N ASP A 681 18.87 -26.82 10.67
CA ASP A 681 19.18 -28.22 10.36
C ASP A 681 20.31 -28.79 11.23
N GLY A 682 20.87 -28.01 12.17
CA GLY A 682 21.90 -28.45 13.12
C GLY A 682 23.31 -28.48 12.55
N ASN A 683 24.26 -29.01 13.35
CA ASN A 683 25.66 -29.15 12.93
C ASN A 683 25.81 -30.35 11.98
N LEU A 684 26.58 -30.18 10.91
CA LEU A 684 27.05 -31.28 10.08
C LEU A 684 28.52 -31.55 10.39
N LEU A 685 28.82 -32.73 10.96
CA LEU A 685 30.18 -33.19 11.20
C LEU A 685 30.55 -34.24 10.16
N ILE A 686 31.54 -33.94 9.32
CA ILE A 686 32.13 -34.90 8.37
C ILE A 686 33.49 -35.32 8.93
N GLU A 687 33.59 -36.58 9.36
CA GLU A 687 34.84 -37.12 9.92
C GLU A 687 35.91 -37.31 8.84
N ASN A 688 37.19 -37.31 9.25
CA ASN A 688 38.31 -37.48 8.34
C ASN A 688 38.18 -38.76 7.51
N SER A 689 38.40 -38.64 6.20
CA SER A 689 38.30 -39.75 5.22
C SER A 689 36.88 -40.26 4.95
N VAL A 690 35.85 -39.59 5.43
CA VAL A 690 34.44 -39.86 5.07
C VAL A 690 34.03 -38.94 3.92
N THR A 691 33.48 -39.51 2.85
CA THR A 691 32.81 -38.73 1.79
C THR A 691 31.34 -38.57 2.16
N TYR A 692 30.90 -37.33 2.36
CA TYR A 692 29.49 -37.02 2.65
C TYR A 692 28.83 -36.38 1.42
N ASN A 693 27.96 -37.13 0.75
CA ASN A 693 27.16 -36.63 -0.37
C ASN A 693 25.77 -36.22 0.15
N ILE A 694 25.56 -34.92 0.25
CA ILE A 694 24.34 -34.30 0.79
C ILE A 694 23.06 -34.69 0.02
N ASN A 695 23.20 -35.16 -1.24
CA ASN A 695 22.07 -35.58 -2.07
C ASN A 695 21.56 -37.00 -1.75
N VAL A 696 22.33 -37.79 -0.97
CA VAL A 696 21.97 -39.17 -0.61
C VAL A 696 22.16 -39.49 0.87
N HIS A 697 22.97 -38.71 1.58
CA HIS A 697 23.15 -38.82 3.03
C HIS A 697 22.32 -37.79 3.77
N ASN A 698 22.00 -38.10 5.03
CA ASN A 698 21.17 -37.29 5.90
C ASN A 698 21.85 -37.05 7.24
N SER A 699 21.60 -35.89 7.83
CA SER A 699 22.15 -35.50 9.13
C SER A 699 21.04 -35.26 10.15
N ASN A 700 21.42 -35.20 11.43
CA ASN A 700 20.56 -34.78 12.53
C ASN A 700 19.18 -35.49 12.59
N ASN A 701 19.19 -36.82 12.38
CA ASN A 701 18.01 -37.70 12.40
C ASN A 701 16.98 -37.43 11.29
N ARG A 702 17.35 -36.70 10.23
CA ARG A 702 16.51 -36.68 9.02
C ARG A 702 16.38 -38.08 8.44
N ILE A 703 15.21 -38.38 7.91
CA ILE A 703 14.89 -39.67 7.28
C ILE A 703 15.13 -39.65 5.77
N CYS A 704 15.53 -38.51 5.21
CA CYS A 704 15.78 -38.27 3.80
C CYS A 704 17.06 -37.45 3.65
N ALA A 705 17.66 -37.49 2.45
CA ALA A 705 18.87 -36.75 2.15
C ALA A 705 18.76 -35.25 2.50
N ASP A 706 19.87 -34.67 2.93
CA ASP A 706 19.92 -33.29 3.41
C ASP A 706 19.52 -32.30 2.30
N ALA A 707 20.00 -32.53 1.09
CA ALA A 707 19.64 -31.82 -0.14
C ALA A 707 18.87 -32.76 -1.08
N VAL A 708 17.77 -33.32 -0.59
CA VAL A 708 16.88 -34.14 -1.41
C VAL A 708 16.39 -33.32 -2.62
N ALA A 709 16.48 -33.92 -3.80
CA ALA A 709 16.17 -33.27 -5.07
C ALA A 709 15.16 -34.06 -5.88
N TYR A 710 14.27 -33.33 -6.56
CA TYR A 710 13.20 -33.89 -7.38
C TYR A 710 13.22 -33.24 -8.76
N SER A 711 12.92 -34.02 -9.80
CA SER A 711 12.66 -33.44 -11.11
C SER A 711 11.26 -32.82 -11.12
N ILE A 712 11.11 -31.68 -11.78
CA ILE A 712 9.83 -31.02 -12.00
C ILE A 712 9.22 -31.54 -13.29
N THR A 713 7.94 -31.92 -13.22
CA THR A 713 7.16 -32.40 -14.36
C THR A 713 6.19 -31.35 -14.89
N GLU A 714 5.73 -30.44 -14.02
CA GLU A 714 4.91 -29.27 -14.38
C GLU A 714 5.26 -28.12 -13.43
N LEU A 715 5.30 -26.88 -13.95
CA LEU A 715 5.61 -25.68 -13.17
C LEU A 715 4.63 -24.57 -13.50
N THR A 716 4.27 -23.81 -12.47
CA THR A 716 3.56 -22.53 -12.57
C THR A 716 4.24 -21.52 -11.66
N ALA A 717 3.84 -20.26 -11.79
CA ALA A 717 4.32 -19.20 -10.91
C ALA A 717 4.09 -19.47 -9.42
N SER A 718 3.14 -20.31 -9.01
CA SER A 718 2.79 -20.51 -7.59
C SER A 718 3.03 -21.92 -7.06
N TRP A 719 3.32 -22.88 -7.92
CA TRP A 719 3.57 -24.27 -7.51
C TRP A 719 4.32 -25.07 -8.57
N ALA A 720 5.02 -26.12 -8.12
CA ALA A 720 5.69 -27.12 -8.94
C ALA A 720 5.17 -28.53 -8.64
N LYS A 721 5.01 -29.36 -9.67
CA LYS A 721 4.71 -30.79 -9.52
C LYS A 721 5.98 -31.60 -9.72
N LEU A 722 6.28 -32.44 -8.74
CA LEU A 722 7.46 -33.27 -8.67
C LEU A 722 7.28 -34.56 -9.48
N SER A 723 8.38 -35.23 -9.83
CA SER A 723 8.38 -36.52 -10.52
C SER A 723 7.82 -37.67 -9.67
N GLU A 724 7.78 -37.48 -8.35
CA GLU A 724 7.25 -38.42 -7.38
C GLU A 724 6.79 -37.68 -6.12
N THR A 725 5.94 -38.32 -5.32
CA THR A 725 5.51 -37.77 -4.02
C THR A 725 6.66 -37.83 -3.01
N PRO A 726 7.08 -36.69 -2.40
CA PRO A 726 8.09 -36.69 -1.35
C PRO A 726 7.70 -37.63 -0.21
N ALA A 727 8.63 -38.48 0.23
CA ALA A 727 8.37 -39.28 1.42
C ALA A 727 8.15 -38.36 2.64
N ASN A 728 7.32 -38.82 3.58
CA ASN A 728 6.89 -38.00 4.72
C ASN A 728 8.10 -37.40 5.44
N GLY A 729 8.13 -36.08 5.63
CA GLY A 729 9.24 -35.37 6.30
C GLY A 729 10.46 -35.03 5.43
N CYS A 730 10.50 -35.41 4.16
CA CYS A 730 11.59 -35.01 3.25
C CYS A 730 11.54 -33.53 2.84
N LEU A 731 10.31 -33.02 2.63
CA LEU A 731 10.00 -31.62 2.41
C LEU A 731 8.85 -31.24 3.35
N LYS A 732 8.90 -30.04 3.92
CA LYS A 732 7.83 -29.48 4.77
C LYS A 732 7.64 -27.99 4.51
N GLN A 733 6.49 -27.47 4.94
CA GLN A 733 6.23 -26.03 4.93
C GLN A 733 7.36 -25.26 5.66
N GLY A 734 7.79 -24.15 5.07
CA GLY A 734 8.85 -23.28 5.58
C GLY A 734 10.26 -23.66 5.13
N ASP A 735 10.45 -24.87 4.57
CA ASP A 735 11.73 -25.25 3.99
C ASP A 735 12.11 -24.30 2.85
N GLU A 736 13.38 -23.92 2.81
CA GLU A 736 13.97 -23.24 1.67
C GLU A 736 14.28 -24.28 0.59
N VAL A 737 14.07 -23.94 -0.67
CA VAL A 737 14.29 -24.83 -1.81
C VAL A 737 14.92 -24.04 -2.96
N LEU A 738 15.89 -24.64 -3.63
CA LEU A 738 16.45 -24.20 -4.91
C LEU A 738 15.61 -24.76 -6.05
N LEU A 739 15.01 -23.89 -6.86
CA LEU A 739 14.43 -24.24 -8.15
C LEU A 739 15.45 -23.88 -9.24
N ILE A 740 15.79 -24.82 -10.13
CA ILE A 740 16.81 -24.60 -11.17
C ILE A 740 16.53 -25.38 -12.45
N ASN A 741 16.69 -24.75 -13.62
CA ASN A 741 16.72 -25.47 -14.89
C ASN A 741 18.14 -25.98 -15.15
N LEU A 742 18.34 -27.30 -15.06
CA LEU A 742 19.65 -27.93 -15.20
C LEU A 742 20.03 -28.23 -16.66
N GLN A 743 19.04 -28.43 -17.54
CA GLN A 743 19.30 -28.82 -18.92
C GLN A 743 18.12 -28.49 -19.83
N GLY A 744 18.39 -27.75 -20.89
CA GLY A 744 17.48 -27.56 -22.01
C GLY A 744 17.81 -28.45 -23.21
N THR A 745 17.16 -28.17 -24.34
CA THR A 745 17.43 -28.86 -25.61
C THR A 745 18.39 -28.06 -26.47
N VAL A 746 18.93 -28.69 -27.53
CA VAL A 746 19.79 -28.02 -28.50
C VAL A 746 19.16 -26.75 -29.10
N ALA A 747 17.84 -26.74 -29.28
CA ALA A 747 17.10 -25.59 -29.81
C ALA A 747 16.64 -24.62 -28.71
N ASN A 748 16.32 -25.14 -27.52
CA ASN A 748 15.63 -24.42 -26.45
C ASN A 748 16.39 -24.60 -25.13
N HIS A 749 17.35 -23.72 -24.86
CA HIS A 749 18.18 -23.76 -23.64
C HIS A 749 18.40 -22.36 -23.02
N ALA A 750 17.62 -21.36 -23.44
CA ALA A 750 17.76 -19.97 -22.96
C ALA A 750 17.45 -19.82 -21.47
N ASN A 751 16.67 -20.73 -20.89
CA ASN A 751 16.36 -20.76 -19.46
C ASN A 751 17.27 -21.73 -18.68
N THR A 752 18.14 -22.50 -19.34
CA THR A 752 19.07 -23.40 -18.67
C THR A 752 20.07 -22.62 -17.82
N GLY A 753 20.26 -23.04 -16.57
CA GLY A 753 21.07 -22.37 -15.56
C GLY A 753 20.33 -21.29 -14.76
N ARG A 754 19.09 -20.93 -15.15
CA ARG A 754 18.25 -20.05 -14.31
C ARG A 754 17.88 -20.78 -13.02
N TYR A 755 17.95 -20.07 -11.92
CA TYR A 755 17.60 -20.57 -10.62
C TYR A 755 17.00 -19.48 -9.73
N GLU A 756 16.28 -19.89 -8.70
CA GLU A 756 15.89 -19.04 -7.57
C GLU A 756 15.70 -19.86 -6.29
N PHE A 757 15.84 -19.20 -5.14
CA PHE A 757 15.47 -19.79 -3.86
C PHE A 757 14.04 -19.40 -3.52
N LEU A 758 13.25 -20.40 -3.14
CA LEU A 758 11.85 -20.27 -2.74
C LEU A 758 11.66 -20.87 -1.36
N ARG A 759 10.53 -20.58 -0.74
CA ARG A 759 10.08 -21.31 0.45
C ARG A 759 8.84 -22.12 0.15
N VAL A 760 8.79 -23.33 0.71
CA VAL A 760 7.62 -24.20 0.63
C VAL A 760 6.49 -23.58 1.44
N GLY A 761 5.43 -23.15 0.77
CA GLY A 761 4.19 -22.67 1.38
C GLY A 761 3.30 -23.82 1.84
N SER A 762 3.14 -24.88 1.04
CA SER A 762 2.44 -26.12 1.43
C SER A 762 2.75 -27.27 0.48
N LEU A 763 2.41 -28.50 0.87
CA LEU A 763 2.58 -29.72 0.06
C LEU A 763 1.24 -30.46 -0.09
N GLN A 764 0.91 -30.90 -1.29
CA GLN A 764 -0.26 -31.74 -1.57
C GLN A 764 0.13 -32.86 -2.53
N GLY A 765 0.39 -34.06 -2.00
CA GLY A 765 0.90 -35.18 -2.81
C GLY A 765 2.26 -34.84 -3.42
N ASP A 766 2.35 -34.93 -4.75
CA ASP A 766 3.55 -34.57 -5.53
C ASP A 766 3.63 -33.07 -5.87
N LYS A 767 2.71 -32.22 -5.39
CA LYS A 767 2.73 -30.77 -5.64
C LYS A 767 3.30 -29.98 -4.46
N VAL A 768 4.23 -29.10 -4.75
CA VAL A 768 4.84 -28.13 -3.84
C VAL A 768 4.33 -26.74 -4.19
N TYR A 769 3.61 -26.10 -3.27
CA TYR A 769 3.18 -24.71 -3.41
C TYR A 769 4.21 -23.79 -2.77
N PHE A 770 4.54 -22.68 -3.43
CA PHE A 770 5.51 -21.71 -2.93
C PHE A 770 4.84 -20.64 -2.06
N SER A 771 5.53 -20.12 -1.05
CA SER A 771 5.03 -19.01 -0.22
C SER A 771 5.07 -17.66 -0.94
N SER A 772 5.85 -17.56 -2.00
CA SER A 772 5.96 -16.44 -2.93
C SER A 772 6.05 -16.99 -4.35
N GLY A 773 5.56 -16.26 -5.34
CA GLY A 773 5.61 -16.74 -6.72
C GLY A 773 7.04 -16.80 -7.28
N THR A 774 7.27 -17.65 -8.28
CA THR A 774 8.52 -17.65 -9.04
C THR A 774 8.65 -16.35 -9.82
N VAL A 775 9.86 -15.78 -9.81
CA VAL A 775 10.18 -14.55 -10.54
C VAL A 775 10.81 -14.89 -11.90
N ASN A 776 11.38 -16.09 -12.01
CA ASN A 776 11.95 -16.61 -13.25
C ASN A 776 11.01 -17.58 -13.95
N SER A 777 11.34 -17.84 -15.22
CA SER A 777 10.73 -18.88 -16.05
C SER A 777 11.76 -19.94 -16.43
N TYR A 778 11.31 -21.19 -16.52
CA TYR A 778 12.15 -22.38 -16.59
C TYR A 778 11.83 -23.27 -17.80
N GLY A 779 10.86 -22.86 -18.62
CA GLY A 779 10.38 -23.59 -19.79
C GLY A 779 11.26 -23.48 -21.02
N ALA A 780 10.76 -24.00 -22.14
CA ALA A 780 11.51 -24.09 -23.38
C ALA A 780 11.65 -22.73 -24.08
N ASN A 781 10.71 -21.81 -23.88
CA ASN A 781 10.80 -20.47 -24.47
C ASN A 781 11.11 -19.42 -23.40
N PRO A 782 11.67 -18.27 -23.80
CA PRO A 782 11.86 -17.16 -22.88
C PRO A 782 10.53 -16.76 -22.21
N GLU A 783 10.58 -16.50 -20.90
CA GLU A 783 9.45 -16.01 -20.11
C GLU A 783 8.25 -16.97 -20.02
N ASP A 784 8.43 -18.26 -20.35
CA ASP A 784 7.41 -19.28 -20.13
C ASP A 784 7.95 -20.51 -19.38
N ASP A 785 7.02 -21.27 -18.79
CA ASP A 785 7.28 -22.54 -18.12
C ASP A 785 6.83 -23.73 -18.99
N SER A 786 6.90 -23.57 -20.32
CA SER A 786 6.46 -24.59 -21.27
C SER A 786 7.44 -25.77 -21.38
N ASN A 787 6.93 -26.95 -21.74
CA ASN A 787 7.74 -28.12 -22.09
C ASN A 787 8.78 -28.54 -21.02
N ILE A 788 8.45 -28.34 -19.73
CA ILE A 788 9.17 -28.91 -18.59
C ILE A 788 8.79 -30.37 -18.44
N GLY A 789 9.76 -31.22 -18.09
CA GLY A 789 9.49 -32.62 -17.81
C GLY A 789 10.73 -33.51 -17.83
N ILE A 790 10.51 -34.83 -17.76
CA ILE A 790 11.57 -35.86 -17.68
C ILE A 790 11.75 -36.66 -18.98
N GLY A 791 10.96 -36.39 -20.02
CA GLY A 791 11.03 -37.04 -21.34
C GLY A 791 12.07 -36.44 -22.28
N THR A 792 12.43 -37.14 -23.36
CA THR A 792 13.41 -36.65 -24.35
C THR A 792 12.92 -35.35 -25.01
N GLY A 793 13.78 -34.32 -25.08
CA GLY A 793 13.42 -33.04 -25.70
C GLY A 793 12.66 -32.06 -24.78
N GLN A 794 12.59 -32.33 -23.48
CA GLN A 794 11.97 -31.44 -22.48
C GLN A 794 13.03 -30.74 -21.62
N GLN A 795 12.64 -29.62 -20.99
CA GLN A 795 13.49 -28.93 -20.01
C GLN A 795 13.58 -29.73 -18.71
N ARG A 796 14.80 -29.96 -18.23
CA ARG A 796 15.07 -30.61 -16.94
C ARG A 796 15.17 -29.56 -15.86
N VAL A 797 14.05 -29.33 -15.19
CA VAL A 797 13.98 -28.44 -14.03
C VAL A 797 14.01 -29.29 -12.77
N MET A 798 14.79 -28.87 -11.78
CA MET A 798 14.96 -29.55 -10.51
C MET A 798 14.53 -28.63 -9.38
N LEU A 799 13.90 -29.22 -8.37
CA LEU A 799 13.69 -28.58 -7.08
C LEU A 799 14.47 -29.37 -6.03
N MET A 800 15.35 -28.68 -5.31
CA MET A 800 16.22 -29.24 -4.26
C MET A 800 15.98 -28.49 -2.96
N ARG A 801 15.95 -29.18 -1.82
CA ARG A 801 15.91 -28.52 -0.50
C ARG A 801 17.26 -27.90 -0.14
#